data_AF-A0A0B1T6N4-F1
#
_entry.id   AF-A0A0B1T6N4-F1
#
_cell.length_a   1.000
_cell.length_b   1.000
_cell.length_c   1.000
_cell.angle_alpha   90.00
_cell.angle_beta   90.00
_cell.angle_gamma   90.00
#
_symmetry.space_group_name_H-M   'P 1'
#
loop_
_entity.id
_entity.type
_entity.pdbx_description
1 polymer ?
#
loop_
_entity_poly.entity_id
_entity_poly.type
_entity_poly.pdbx_seq_one_letter_code
_entity_poly.pdbx_strand_id
1 'polypeptide(L)'
;LFLLGNRLSFSNSSLPCFSDFSSTIIGQLSDLLLAEETRCDRKIELLQVFANMKATVATVKEVISLTNRLLGTSTGNELICKLLSATTTLAENTRYAIPEQLDILINVVSGCHGDILPVCITTLHNIARLAKHSHVWKEDHLKKLQQLKSRVSSIEAAFLQYLDILVELTKKARPGLITELDETLSDIGNLGQSECLPMRVRYLQVSCNMLSRVPNERKWQMLTGPLVSTAAYELPAELAKKFYRTLAKFLCCGDVPPERILSLLDCVLDKPASHANITLLVDLCCQIASRLPFVVEKLHKWAKTLVTKENRLLNPSVAYLLLAPSINLPSDMDTLAKGTDYDRYIVARVAFRNGHWKSAALPNLQAININRLSLESCEWIQSLQELAASQLSEFSVPALYEQNKHLLRAHALLKPMAQSSQHEAAFAFPSEWVACLLYSSDAAIQIASCITPTLSWCKHPLPDAVVFRVKRALTACDYAISRACQAWLRLARSSFGADEESIDFLALQHKQCALVQYAVNCITGRIATMPPLPSTSSNTTVIQLFSEELRLALSQIEQLSSQDEPISLQSLKHFAEVLHNLYTYPLCMPRFFFQQMYSTNIQMSVSIHSQIKDAITVSVTDTVPIQVDGVISTTHTIPVHSLIITANMQFPATPANNYSETRTVKPTQNIHFTANFLMQFKQFSVEFVDGEQGKKWVADTTASLKVDVKE
;
A
#
# COMPACT_ATOMS: atom_id res chain seq x y z
N LEU A 1 -48.96 -19.67 -11.79
CA LEU A 1 -47.99 -19.97 -12.87
C LEU A 1 -47.79 -18.84 -13.87
N PHE A 2 -48.80 -18.02 -14.21
CA PHE A 2 -48.62 -16.80 -15.03
C PHE A 2 -48.08 -15.57 -14.25
N LEU A 3 -48.01 -15.64 -12.91
CA LEU A 3 -47.56 -14.53 -12.03
C LEU A 3 -46.10 -14.66 -11.54
N LEU A 4 -45.41 -15.78 -11.82
CA LEU A 4 -43.99 -15.99 -11.44
C LEU A 4 -43.02 -15.51 -12.52
N GLY A 5 -43.46 -15.40 -13.78
CA GLY A 5 -42.64 -14.92 -14.89
C GLY A 5 -42.37 -13.40 -14.86
N ASN A 6 -43.31 -12.60 -14.37
CA ASN A 6 -43.24 -11.13 -14.42
C ASN A 6 -42.57 -10.47 -13.20
N ARG A 7 -42.16 -11.24 -12.18
CA ARG A 7 -41.44 -10.68 -11.00
C ARG A 7 -39.92 -10.78 -11.08
N LEU A 8 -39.36 -11.39 -12.12
CA LEU A 8 -37.91 -11.50 -12.32
C LEU A 8 -37.33 -10.42 -13.26
N SER A 9 -38.18 -9.54 -13.80
CA SER A 9 -37.77 -8.34 -14.53
C SER A 9 -37.82 -7.11 -13.62
N PHE A 10 -37.01 -7.08 -12.57
CA PHE A 10 -36.71 -5.84 -11.84
C PHE A 10 -35.20 -5.67 -11.75
N SER A 11 -34.76 -4.50 -12.21
CA SER A 11 -33.44 -3.90 -12.16
C SER A 11 -32.58 -4.32 -10.96
N ASN A 12 -31.34 -4.77 -11.26
CA ASN A 12 -30.03 -4.63 -10.60
C ASN A 12 -29.86 -4.12 -9.14
N SER A 13 -30.86 -4.18 -8.26
CA SER A 13 -30.73 -3.77 -6.86
C SER A 13 -31.46 -4.74 -5.94
N SER A 14 -30.66 -5.48 -5.17
CA SER A 14 -30.96 -6.03 -3.84
C SER A 14 -32.25 -6.84 -3.69
N LEU A 15 -32.19 -8.15 -3.97
CA LEU A 15 -33.05 -9.15 -3.34
C LEU A 15 -32.21 -9.94 -2.32
N PRO A 16 -32.48 -9.84 -1.00
CA PRO A 16 -31.80 -10.64 0.01
C PRO A 16 -32.38 -12.06 -0.02
N CYS A 17 -31.76 -12.98 -0.78
CA CYS A 17 -32.19 -14.38 -0.81
C CYS A 17 -31.53 -15.19 0.31
N PHE A 18 -32.36 -15.69 1.23
CA PHE A 18 -32.03 -16.66 2.28
C PHE A 18 -31.66 -18.03 1.68
N SER A 19 -30.86 -18.85 2.38
CA SER A 19 -30.48 -20.21 1.97
C SER A 19 -31.69 -21.10 1.67
N ASP A 20 -32.76 -20.93 2.46
CA ASP A 20 -33.94 -21.80 2.45
C ASP A 20 -34.83 -21.55 1.22
N PHE A 21 -34.77 -20.34 0.68
CA PHE A 21 -35.41 -20.02 -0.59
C PHE A 21 -34.72 -20.73 -1.75
N SER A 22 -33.38 -20.77 -1.73
CA SER A 22 -32.57 -21.42 -2.76
C SER A 22 -32.81 -22.92 -2.84
N SER A 23 -32.94 -23.61 -1.69
CA SER A 23 -33.25 -25.04 -1.64
C SER A 23 -34.66 -25.38 -2.12
N THR A 24 -35.61 -24.45 -2.01
CA THR A 24 -37.00 -24.68 -2.47
C THR A 24 -37.13 -24.51 -3.98
N ILE A 25 -36.38 -23.57 -4.56
CA ILE A 25 -36.48 -23.22 -5.99
C ILE A 25 -35.70 -24.16 -6.90
N ILE A 26 -34.61 -24.76 -6.43
CA ILE A 26 -33.76 -25.59 -7.28
C ILE A 26 -34.50 -26.80 -7.87
N GLY A 27 -35.46 -27.40 -7.13
CA GLY A 27 -36.32 -28.46 -7.65
C GLY A 27 -37.17 -27.99 -8.84
N GLN A 28 -37.84 -26.85 -8.69
CA GLN A 28 -38.67 -26.26 -9.76
C GLN A 28 -37.83 -25.84 -10.97
N LEU A 29 -36.62 -25.30 -10.74
CA LEU A 29 -35.70 -24.96 -11.82
C LEU A 29 -35.22 -26.20 -12.58
N SER A 30 -34.98 -27.30 -11.87
CA SER A 30 -34.56 -28.57 -12.48
C SER A 30 -35.62 -29.08 -13.45
N ASP A 31 -36.89 -29.08 -13.04
CA ASP A 31 -38.01 -29.52 -13.88
C ASP A 31 -38.15 -28.64 -15.14
N LEU A 32 -38.07 -27.32 -14.98
CA LEU A 32 -38.18 -26.38 -16.09
C LEU A 32 -37.01 -26.46 -17.09
N LEU A 33 -35.79 -26.68 -16.61
CA LEU A 33 -34.59 -26.77 -17.45
C LEU A 33 -34.55 -28.10 -18.24
N LEU A 34 -35.07 -29.18 -17.65
CA LEU A 34 -35.14 -30.50 -18.27
C LEU A 34 -36.34 -30.67 -19.20
N ALA A 35 -37.43 -29.91 -19.01
CA ALA A 35 -38.59 -29.96 -19.89
C ALA A 35 -38.24 -29.60 -21.35
N GLU A 36 -38.75 -30.38 -22.30
CA GLU A 36 -38.56 -30.15 -23.75
C GLU A 36 -39.36 -28.93 -24.24
N GLU A 37 -40.47 -28.62 -23.58
CA GLU A 37 -41.37 -27.51 -23.93
C GLU A 37 -40.77 -26.12 -23.64
N THR A 38 -39.76 -26.06 -22.77
CA THR A 38 -39.10 -24.79 -22.41
C THR A 38 -38.19 -24.32 -23.53
N ARG A 39 -38.50 -23.15 -24.11
CA ARG A 39 -37.67 -22.51 -25.17
C ARG A 39 -36.24 -22.26 -24.70
N CYS A 40 -35.27 -22.35 -25.62
CA CYS A 40 -33.84 -22.19 -25.34
C CYS A 40 -33.52 -20.85 -24.64
N ASP A 41 -34.07 -19.74 -25.13
CA ASP A 41 -33.87 -18.40 -24.54
C ASP A 41 -34.31 -18.36 -23.08
N ARG A 42 -35.44 -19.02 -22.78
CA ARG A 42 -35.95 -19.11 -21.41
C ARG A 42 -35.06 -19.98 -20.53
N LYS A 43 -34.51 -21.07 -21.05
CA LYS A 43 -33.51 -21.88 -20.32
C LYS A 43 -32.28 -21.03 -19.98
N ILE A 44 -31.79 -20.22 -20.91
CA ILE A 44 -30.64 -19.32 -20.70
C ILE A 44 -30.91 -18.30 -19.58
N GLU A 45 -32.10 -17.69 -19.56
CA GLU A 45 -32.48 -16.76 -18.47
C GLU A 45 -32.50 -17.45 -17.10
N LEU A 46 -33.07 -18.66 -17.03
CA LEU A 46 -33.16 -19.43 -15.78
C LEU A 46 -31.78 -19.83 -15.23
N LEU A 47 -30.79 -20.09 -16.10
CA LEU A 47 -29.43 -20.43 -15.67
C LEU A 47 -28.75 -19.29 -14.89
N GLN A 48 -29.13 -18.03 -15.11
CA GLN A 48 -28.55 -16.91 -14.36
C GLN A 48 -28.86 -16.98 -12.86
N VAL A 49 -29.93 -17.69 -12.48
CA VAL A 49 -30.29 -17.89 -11.06
C VAL A 49 -29.20 -18.66 -10.31
N PHE A 50 -28.49 -19.60 -10.97
CA PHE A 50 -27.40 -20.35 -10.34
C PHE A 50 -26.26 -19.44 -9.90
N ALA A 51 -25.91 -18.42 -10.69
CA ALA A 51 -24.79 -17.53 -10.39
C ALA A 51 -25.02 -16.69 -9.10
N ASN A 52 -26.27 -16.37 -8.78
CA ASN A 52 -26.64 -15.49 -7.68
C ASN A 52 -27.15 -16.22 -6.43
N MET A 53 -27.13 -17.56 -6.46
CA MET A 53 -27.71 -18.37 -5.40
C MET A 53 -26.81 -18.41 -4.15
N LYS A 54 -27.36 -18.10 -2.97
CA LYS A 54 -26.72 -18.45 -1.68
C LYS A 54 -27.03 -19.91 -1.36
N ALA A 55 -26.14 -20.79 -1.79
CA ALA A 55 -26.37 -22.23 -1.80
C ALA A 55 -25.71 -22.95 -0.60
N THR A 56 -26.44 -23.89 -0.01
CA THR A 56 -25.87 -24.88 0.91
C THR A 56 -25.12 -25.95 0.12
N VAL A 57 -24.32 -26.78 0.80
CA VAL A 57 -23.61 -27.90 0.17
C VAL A 57 -24.56 -28.83 -0.58
N ALA A 58 -25.77 -29.07 -0.04
CA ALA A 58 -26.78 -29.90 -0.68
C ALA A 58 -27.29 -29.27 -1.99
N THR A 59 -27.65 -27.98 -1.95
CA THR A 59 -28.13 -27.24 -3.13
C THR A 59 -27.08 -27.18 -4.24
N VAL A 60 -25.80 -26.99 -3.88
CA VAL A 60 -24.71 -27.01 -4.87
C VAL A 60 -24.57 -28.37 -5.54
N LYS A 61 -24.65 -29.48 -4.78
CA LYS A 61 -24.59 -30.83 -5.34
C LYS A 61 -25.73 -31.11 -6.32
N GLU A 62 -26.93 -30.63 -6.01
CA GLU A 62 -28.08 -30.73 -6.91
C GLU A 62 -27.85 -29.96 -8.22
N VAL A 63 -27.33 -28.73 -8.14
CA VAL A 63 -26.97 -27.93 -9.33
C VAL A 63 -25.90 -28.63 -10.17
N ILE A 64 -24.86 -29.20 -9.55
CA ILE A 64 -23.79 -29.94 -10.23
C ILE A 64 -24.34 -31.20 -10.92
N SER A 65 -25.21 -31.95 -10.24
CA SER A 65 -25.89 -33.13 -10.82
C SER A 65 -26.75 -32.75 -12.03
N LEU A 66 -27.55 -31.68 -11.89
CA LEU A 66 -28.36 -31.15 -12.98
C LEU A 66 -27.48 -30.68 -14.16
N THR A 67 -26.33 -30.07 -13.88
CA THR A 67 -25.38 -29.63 -14.90
C THR A 67 -24.89 -30.80 -15.73
N ASN A 68 -24.48 -31.91 -15.10
CA ASN A 68 -24.06 -33.12 -15.82
C ASN A 68 -25.19 -33.70 -16.69
N ARG A 69 -26.43 -33.70 -16.19
CA ARG A 69 -27.60 -34.14 -16.97
C ARG A 69 -27.83 -33.26 -18.19
N LEU A 70 -27.80 -31.94 -18.02
CA LEU A 70 -28.00 -30.98 -19.11
C LEU A 70 -26.87 -31.03 -20.14
N LEU A 71 -25.63 -31.25 -19.74
CA LEU A 71 -24.50 -31.44 -20.66
C LEU A 71 -24.65 -32.71 -21.50
N GLY A 72 -25.23 -33.78 -20.94
CA GLY A 72 -25.50 -35.01 -21.67
C GLY A 72 -26.65 -34.95 -22.68
N THR A 73 -27.61 -34.03 -22.48
CA THR A 73 -28.82 -33.94 -23.31
C THR A 73 -28.85 -32.74 -24.25
N SER A 74 -28.06 -31.69 -24.00
CA SER A 74 -28.10 -30.45 -24.76
C SER A 74 -27.15 -30.47 -25.96
N THR A 75 -27.61 -30.06 -27.13
CA THR A 75 -26.79 -29.87 -28.35
C THR A 75 -26.49 -28.40 -28.65
N GLY A 76 -27.11 -27.47 -27.92
CA GLY A 76 -26.95 -26.03 -28.15
C GLY A 76 -25.68 -25.46 -27.50
N ASN A 77 -24.71 -25.03 -28.32
CA ASN A 77 -23.45 -24.43 -27.85
C ASN A 77 -23.66 -23.24 -26.92
N GLU A 78 -24.62 -22.36 -27.22
CA GLU A 78 -24.89 -21.17 -26.39
C GLU A 78 -25.40 -21.55 -25.00
N LEU A 79 -26.34 -22.50 -24.94
CA LEU A 79 -26.88 -23.00 -23.67
C LEU A 79 -25.77 -23.65 -22.82
N ILE A 80 -24.91 -24.46 -23.43
CA ILE A 80 -23.77 -25.09 -22.76
C ILE A 80 -22.81 -24.02 -22.21
N CYS A 81 -22.44 -23.03 -23.03
CA CYS A 81 -21.56 -21.94 -22.61
C CYS A 81 -22.14 -21.16 -21.42
N LYS A 82 -23.44 -20.85 -21.44
CA LYS A 82 -24.13 -20.13 -20.36
C LYS A 82 -24.25 -20.97 -19.09
N LEU A 83 -24.56 -22.26 -19.24
CA LEU A 83 -24.62 -23.23 -18.14
C LEU A 83 -23.27 -23.31 -17.41
N LEU A 84 -22.19 -23.58 -18.16
CA LEU A 84 -20.83 -23.70 -17.59
C LEU A 84 -20.38 -22.39 -16.93
N SER A 85 -20.74 -21.23 -17.50
CA SER A 85 -20.39 -19.94 -16.92
C SER A 85 -21.14 -19.65 -15.62
N ALA A 86 -22.43 -20.00 -15.55
CA ALA A 86 -23.25 -19.80 -14.36
C ALA A 86 -22.82 -20.72 -13.20
N THR A 87 -22.55 -21.99 -13.50
CA THR A 87 -22.10 -22.99 -12.51
C THR A 87 -20.67 -22.70 -12.03
N THR A 88 -19.81 -22.19 -12.91
CA THR A 88 -18.48 -21.69 -12.53
C THR A 88 -18.58 -20.51 -11.56
N THR A 89 -19.49 -19.56 -11.79
CA THR A 89 -19.70 -18.44 -10.84
C THR A 89 -20.23 -18.94 -9.49
N LEU A 90 -21.14 -19.92 -9.47
CA LEU A 90 -21.59 -20.56 -8.24
C LEU A 90 -20.43 -21.24 -7.49
N ALA A 91 -19.56 -21.96 -8.22
CA ALA A 91 -18.38 -22.62 -7.65
C ALA A 91 -17.36 -21.60 -7.10
N GLU A 92 -17.13 -20.49 -7.81
CA GLU A 92 -16.26 -19.39 -7.37
C GLU A 92 -16.77 -18.74 -6.07
N ASN A 93 -18.09 -18.51 -5.96
CA ASN A 93 -18.73 -17.93 -4.77
C ASN A 93 -18.69 -18.86 -3.55
N THR A 94 -18.78 -20.18 -3.77
CA THR A 94 -18.83 -21.18 -2.68
C THR A 94 -17.47 -21.76 -2.31
N ARG A 95 -16.47 -21.68 -3.21
CA ARG A 95 -15.07 -22.15 -3.09
C ARG A 95 -14.88 -23.66 -2.89
N TYR A 96 -15.67 -24.32 -2.05
CA TYR A 96 -15.56 -25.77 -1.81
C TYR A 96 -15.98 -26.62 -3.02
N ALA A 97 -16.78 -26.06 -3.93
CA ALA A 97 -17.28 -26.75 -5.12
C ALA A 97 -16.36 -26.64 -6.35
N ILE A 98 -15.29 -25.85 -6.25
CA ILE A 98 -14.32 -25.64 -7.35
C ILE A 98 -13.72 -26.97 -7.84
N PRO A 99 -13.31 -27.93 -6.99
CA PRO A 99 -12.77 -29.21 -7.45
C PRO A 99 -13.73 -29.98 -8.38
N GLU A 100 -14.99 -30.15 -7.96
CA GLU A 100 -16.00 -30.87 -8.76
C GLU A 100 -16.31 -30.14 -10.08
N GLN A 101 -16.38 -28.81 -10.04
CA GLN A 101 -16.57 -28.01 -11.24
C GLN A 101 -15.37 -28.10 -12.20
N LEU A 102 -14.14 -28.16 -11.69
CA LEU A 102 -12.95 -28.35 -12.53
C LEU A 102 -12.99 -29.68 -13.26
N ASP A 103 -13.39 -30.77 -12.60
CA ASP A 103 -13.54 -32.08 -13.23
C ASP A 103 -14.54 -32.01 -14.41
N ILE A 104 -15.69 -31.36 -14.21
CA ILE A 104 -16.69 -31.17 -15.29
C ILE A 104 -16.08 -30.39 -16.45
N LEU A 105 -15.46 -29.24 -16.18
CA LEU A 105 -14.89 -28.39 -17.21
C LEU A 105 -13.78 -29.10 -18.00
N ILE A 106 -12.88 -29.81 -17.32
CA ILE A 106 -11.78 -30.55 -17.97
C ILE A 106 -12.34 -31.69 -18.83
N ASN A 107 -13.37 -32.40 -18.36
CA ASN A 107 -14.03 -33.44 -19.13
C ASN A 107 -14.70 -32.88 -20.39
N VAL A 108 -15.36 -31.72 -20.29
CA VAL A 108 -15.97 -31.03 -21.44
C VAL A 108 -14.91 -30.66 -22.47
N VAL A 109 -13.78 -30.07 -22.07
CA VAL A 109 -12.68 -29.76 -23.02
C VAL A 109 -12.13 -31.03 -23.65
N SER A 110 -11.96 -32.10 -22.86
CA SER A 110 -11.43 -33.38 -23.36
C SER A 110 -12.33 -34.04 -24.40
N GLY A 111 -13.66 -33.83 -24.31
CA GLY A 111 -14.65 -34.32 -25.25
C GLY A 111 -14.93 -33.41 -26.45
N CYS A 112 -14.35 -32.21 -26.51
CA CYS A 112 -14.54 -31.30 -27.65
C CYS A 112 -13.76 -31.82 -28.89
N HIS A 113 -14.46 -32.00 -30.00
CA HIS A 113 -13.87 -32.29 -31.31
C HIS A 113 -14.21 -31.16 -32.29
N GLY A 114 -13.22 -30.71 -33.08
CA GLY A 114 -13.28 -29.90 -34.33
C GLY A 114 -14.28 -28.74 -34.45
N ASP A 115 -15.57 -29.02 -34.26
CA ASP A 115 -16.70 -28.16 -34.58
C ASP A 115 -17.27 -27.37 -33.37
N ILE A 116 -16.77 -27.63 -32.15
CA ILE A 116 -17.26 -27.02 -30.90
C ILE A 116 -16.28 -26.00 -30.30
N LEU A 117 -15.58 -25.25 -31.14
CA LEU A 117 -14.58 -24.26 -30.72
C LEU A 117 -15.12 -23.21 -29.70
N PRO A 118 -16.35 -22.67 -29.84
CA PRO A 118 -16.88 -21.71 -28.87
C PRO A 118 -17.04 -22.29 -27.46
N VAL A 119 -17.48 -23.55 -27.34
CA VAL A 119 -17.61 -24.24 -26.05
C VAL A 119 -16.24 -24.53 -25.47
N CYS A 120 -15.29 -25.00 -26.28
CA CYS A 120 -13.90 -25.24 -25.85
C CYS A 120 -13.28 -23.96 -25.28
N ILE A 121 -13.33 -22.84 -26.01
CA ILE A 121 -12.79 -21.54 -25.58
C ILE A 121 -13.48 -21.06 -24.29
N THR A 122 -14.82 -21.11 -24.22
CA THR A 122 -15.58 -20.69 -23.03
C THR A 122 -15.24 -21.53 -21.82
N THR A 123 -15.06 -22.84 -22.01
CA THR A 123 -14.74 -23.78 -20.95
C THR A 123 -13.32 -23.55 -20.44
N LEU A 124 -12.33 -23.37 -21.32
CA LEU A 124 -10.96 -23.01 -20.94
C LEU A 124 -10.91 -21.68 -20.20
N HIS A 125 -11.70 -20.68 -20.62
CA HIS A 125 -11.82 -19.41 -19.92
C HIS A 125 -12.36 -19.60 -18.49
N ASN A 126 -13.37 -20.45 -18.30
CA ASN A 126 -13.90 -20.78 -16.98
C ASN A 126 -12.85 -21.52 -16.11
N ILE A 127 -12.05 -22.42 -16.69
CA ILE A 127 -10.92 -23.04 -15.97
C ILE A 127 -9.91 -21.97 -15.53
N ALA A 128 -9.57 -21.01 -16.40
CA ALA A 128 -8.65 -19.92 -16.06
C ALA A 128 -9.20 -19.02 -14.93
N ARG A 129 -10.52 -18.79 -14.89
CA ARG A 129 -11.17 -18.09 -13.77
C ARG A 129 -10.97 -18.85 -12.46
N LEU A 130 -11.17 -20.17 -12.44
CA LEU A 130 -10.99 -21.01 -11.26
C LEU A 130 -9.52 -21.21 -10.86
N ALA A 131 -8.58 -21.09 -11.80
CA ALA A 131 -7.14 -21.17 -11.55
C ALA A 131 -6.61 -20.08 -10.59
N LYS A 132 -7.32 -18.95 -10.47
CA LYS A 132 -7.05 -17.91 -9.45
C LYS A 132 -7.11 -18.45 -8.01
N HIS A 133 -7.85 -19.54 -7.80
CA HIS A 133 -7.97 -20.25 -6.53
C HIS A 133 -7.04 -21.48 -6.50
N SER A 134 -5.77 -21.32 -6.86
CA SER A 134 -4.79 -22.40 -6.94
C SER A 134 -4.66 -23.27 -5.67
N HIS A 135 -5.02 -22.76 -4.49
CA HIS A 135 -5.00 -23.52 -3.23
C HIS A 135 -5.99 -24.69 -3.17
N VAL A 136 -7.03 -24.73 -4.01
CA VAL A 136 -7.99 -25.86 -4.06
C VAL A 136 -7.70 -26.86 -5.17
N TRP A 137 -6.65 -26.65 -5.97
CA TRP A 137 -6.25 -27.57 -7.03
C TRP A 137 -5.52 -28.79 -6.45
N LYS A 138 -5.85 -29.97 -6.98
CA LYS A 138 -5.24 -31.26 -6.61
C LYS A 138 -4.25 -31.70 -7.69
N GLU A 139 -3.31 -32.57 -7.31
CA GLU A 139 -2.34 -33.17 -8.25
C GLU A 139 -3.03 -33.86 -9.44
N ASP A 140 -4.16 -34.52 -9.19
CA ASP A 140 -4.97 -35.16 -10.24
C ASP A 140 -5.49 -34.15 -11.29
N HIS A 141 -5.91 -32.96 -10.85
CA HIS A 141 -6.33 -31.90 -11.77
C HIS A 141 -5.16 -31.41 -12.62
N LEU A 142 -3.94 -31.37 -12.08
CA LEU A 142 -2.75 -30.98 -12.84
C LEU A 142 -2.39 -32.02 -13.90
N LYS A 143 -2.46 -33.31 -13.57
CA LYS A 143 -2.25 -34.40 -14.53
C LYS A 143 -3.26 -34.31 -15.67
N LYS A 144 -4.54 -34.11 -15.34
CA LYS A 144 -5.59 -33.91 -16.36
C LYS A 144 -5.35 -32.63 -17.19
N LEU A 145 -4.91 -31.54 -16.57
CA LEU A 145 -4.55 -30.31 -17.28
C LEU A 145 -3.37 -30.53 -18.26
N GLN A 146 -2.34 -31.27 -17.86
CA GLN A 146 -1.21 -31.62 -18.74
C GLN A 146 -1.68 -32.45 -19.94
N GLN A 147 -2.62 -33.40 -19.73
CA GLN A 147 -3.23 -34.17 -20.82
C GLN A 147 -4.01 -33.29 -21.80
N LEU A 148 -4.68 -32.23 -21.32
CA LEU A 148 -5.42 -31.28 -22.16
C LEU A 148 -4.52 -30.55 -23.15
N LYS A 149 -3.23 -30.35 -22.84
CA LYS A 149 -2.28 -29.65 -23.71
C LYS A 149 -2.30 -30.20 -25.14
N SER A 150 -2.22 -31.52 -25.29
CA SER A 150 -2.18 -32.20 -26.59
C SER A 150 -3.47 -32.03 -27.40
N ARG A 151 -4.59 -31.79 -26.72
CA ARG A 151 -5.92 -31.58 -27.33
C ARG A 151 -6.09 -30.16 -27.86
N VAL A 152 -5.51 -29.18 -27.17
CA VAL A 152 -5.70 -27.75 -27.48
C VAL A 152 -4.55 -27.14 -28.28
N SER A 153 -3.42 -27.85 -28.42
CA SER A 153 -2.22 -27.35 -29.11
C SER A 153 -2.38 -27.13 -30.62
N SER A 154 -3.35 -27.78 -31.27
CA SER A 154 -3.58 -27.65 -32.71
C SER A 154 -4.32 -26.35 -33.10
N ILE A 155 -5.03 -25.71 -32.15
CA ILE A 155 -5.83 -24.51 -32.40
C ILE A 155 -5.25 -23.35 -31.59
N GLU A 156 -4.73 -22.33 -32.30
CA GLU A 156 -4.04 -21.18 -31.70
C GLU A 156 -4.88 -20.52 -30.57
N ALA A 157 -6.15 -20.22 -30.85
CA ALA A 157 -7.04 -19.56 -29.90
C ALA A 157 -7.30 -20.40 -28.63
N ALA A 158 -7.43 -21.73 -28.76
CA ALA A 158 -7.61 -22.63 -27.63
C ALA A 158 -6.30 -22.76 -26.82
N PHE A 159 -5.16 -22.87 -27.50
CA PHE A 159 -3.87 -22.93 -26.84
C PHE A 159 -3.54 -21.65 -26.06
N LEU A 160 -3.92 -20.47 -26.58
CA LEU A 160 -3.79 -19.21 -25.84
C LEU A 160 -4.61 -19.21 -24.55
N GLN A 161 -5.84 -19.74 -24.55
CA GLN A 161 -6.63 -19.88 -23.33
C GLN A 161 -6.01 -20.89 -22.36
N TYR A 162 -5.45 -21.99 -22.87
CA TYR A 162 -4.69 -22.94 -22.06
C TYR A 162 -3.49 -22.28 -21.35
N LEU A 163 -2.73 -21.44 -22.07
CA LEU A 163 -1.66 -20.66 -21.47
C LEU A 163 -2.18 -19.65 -20.44
N ASP A 164 -3.34 -19.03 -20.67
CA ASP A 164 -3.97 -18.14 -19.68
C ASP A 164 -4.34 -18.89 -18.38
N ILE A 165 -4.74 -20.17 -18.45
CA ILE A 165 -4.91 -21.03 -17.26
C ILE A 165 -3.59 -21.14 -16.49
N LEU A 166 -2.49 -21.48 -17.16
CA LEU A 166 -1.17 -21.61 -16.52
C LEU A 166 -0.70 -20.29 -15.91
N VAL A 167 -0.97 -19.16 -16.57
CA VAL A 167 -0.66 -17.83 -16.04
C VAL A 167 -1.43 -17.56 -14.74
N GLU A 168 -2.75 -17.80 -14.70
CA GLU A 168 -3.55 -17.58 -13.49
C GLU A 168 -3.19 -18.56 -12.36
N LEU A 169 -2.90 -19.82 -12.68
CA LEU A 169 -2.48 -20.83 -11.71
C LEU A 169 -1.15 -20.43 -11.05
N THR A 170 -0.15 -20.10 -11.88
CA THR A 170 1.19 -19.70 -11.41
C THR A 170 1.22 -18.33 -10.75
N LYS A 171 0.16 -17.50 -10.83
CA LYS A 171 0.10 -16.22 -10.11
C LYS A 171 -0.08 -16.33 -8.60
N LYS A 172 -0.60 -17.44 -8.07
CA LYS A 172 -0.79 -17.63 -6.61
C LYS A 172 -0.47 -19.05 -6.11
N ALA A 173 0.00 -19.94 -6.99
CA ALA A 173 0.35 -21.31 -6.65
C ALA A 173 1.37 -21.40 -5.51
N ARG A 174 1.15 -22.36 -4.60
CA ARG A 174 2.10 -22.76 -3.57
C ARG A 174 3.34 -23.43 -4.20
N PRO A 175 4.53 -23.37 -3.57
CA PRO A 175 5.77 -23.93 -4.13
C PRO A 175 5.65 -25.39 -4.60
N GLY A 176 4.98 -26.26 -3.83
CA GLY A 176 4.78 -27.67 -4.23
C GLY A 176 3.98 -27.85 -5.53
N LEU A 177 2.98 -26.99 -5.76
CA LEU A 177 2.22 -27.02 -7.01
C LEU A 177 3.06 -26.51 -8.20
N ILE A 178 4.00 -25.60 -7.94
CA ILE A 178 4.92 -25.07 -8.95
C ILE A 178 5.92 -26.13 -9.38
N THR A 179 6.43 -26.94 -8.44
CA THR A 179 7.34 -28.04 -8.77
C THR A 179 6.68 -29.10 -9.64
N GLU A 180 5.38 -29.37 -9.46
CA GLU A 180 4.63 -30.29 -10.31
C GLU A 180 4.42 -29.77 -11.74
N LEU A 181 4.42 -28.44 -11.94
CA LEU A 181 4.29 -27.81 -13.25
C LEU A 181 5.60 -27.75 -14.05
N ASP A 182 6.70 -28.23 -13.48
CA ASP A 182 8.03 -28.05 -14.08
C ASP A 182 8.23 -28.82 -15.38
N GLU A 183 7.69 -30.04 -15.45
CA GLU A 183 7.65 -30.83 -16.69
C GLU A 183 6.83 -30.10 -17.76
N THR A 184 5.67 -29.57 -17.38
CA THR A 184 4.81 -28.81 -18.30
C THR A 184 5.54 -27.58 -18.84
N LEU A 185 6.31 -26.86 -17.99
CA LEU A 185 7.11 -25.71 -18.41
C LEU A 185 8.21 -26.11 -19.40
N SER A 186 8.91 -27.20 -19.11
CA SER A 186 9.96 -27.75 -19.99
C SER A 186 9.38 -28.11 -21.37
N ASP A 187 8.20 -28.72 -21.40
CA ASP A 187 7.51 -29.11 -22.62
C ASP A 187 7.00 -27.94 -23.48
N ILE A 188 6.87 -26.74 -22.89
CA ILE A 188 6.47 -25.50 -23.62
C ILE A 188 7.64 -24.53 -23.79
N GLY A 189 8.87 -24.94 -23.45
CA GLY A 189 10.06 -24.08 -23.49
C GLY A 189 10.37 -23.49 -24.87
N ASN A 190 10.00 -24.21 -25.94
CA ASN A 190 10.12 -23.74 -27.33
C ASN A 190 9.30 -22.47 -27.61
N LEU A 191 8.24 -22.20 -26.83
CA LEU A 191 7.45 -20.97 -26.96
C LEU A 191 8.26 -19.71 -26.65
N GLY A 192 9.37 -19.81 -25.94
CA GLY A 192 10.30 -18.70 -25.72
C GLY A 192 10.89 -18.12 -27.02
N GLN A 193 10.90 -18.91 -28.09
CA GLN A 193 11.35 -18.49 -29.43
C GLN A 193 10.21 -18.47 -30.47
N SER A 194 8.95 -18.69 -30.05
CA SER A 194 7.80 -18.72 -30.96
C SER A 194 7.55 -17.37 -31.63
N GLU A 195 7.35 -17.33 -32.95
CA GLU A 195 6.99 -16.10 -33.69
C GLU A 195 5.62 -15.52 -33.26
N CYS A 196 4.74 -16.34 -32.70
CA CYS A 196 3.50 -15.86 -32.08
C CYS A 196 3.80 -15.13 -30.76
N LEU A 197 3.93 -13.80 -30.83
CA LEU A 197 4.22 -12.93 -29.67
C LEU A 197 3.22 -13.11 -28.51
N PRO A 198 1.89 -13.26 -28.74
CA PRO A 198 0.93 -13.57 -27.69
C PRO A 198 1.25 -14.84 -26.88
N MET A 199 1.75 -15.90 -27.52
CA MET A 199 2.17 -17.13 -26.84
C MET A 199 3.48 -16.93 -26.10
N ARG A 200 4.46 -16.28 -26.74
CA ARG A 200 5.78 -16.00 -26.16
C ARG A 200 5.65 -15.21 -24.86
N VAL A 201 4.81 -14.16 -24.82
CA VAL A 201 4.59 -13.36 -23.61
C VAL A 201 3.90 -14.15 -22.50
N ARG A 202 2.96 -15.04 -22.82
CA ARG A 202 2.32 -15.91 -21.81
C ARG A 202 3.29 -16.95 -21.25
N TYR A 203 4.12 -17.54 -22.11
CA TYR A 203 5.22 -18.40 -21.67
C TYR A 203 6.16 -17.67 -20.71
N LEU A 204 6.56 -16.43 -21.03
CA LEU A 204 7.38 -15.60 -20.15
C LEU A 204 6.66 -15.29 -18.83
N GLN A 205 5.35 -15.05 -18.86
CA GLN A 205 4.53 -14.86 -17.65
C GLN A 205 4.54 -16.07 -16.73
N VAL A 206 4.28 -17.26 -17.27
CA VAL A 206 4.32 -18.53 -16.52
C VAL A 206 5.72 -18.72 -15.93
N SER A 207 6.76 -18.60 -16.76
CA SER A 207 8.16 -18.83 -16.36
C SER A 207 8.60 -17.86 -15.26
N CYS A 208 8.32 -16.56 -15.42
CA CYS A 208 8.66 -15.55 -14.42
C CYS A 208 7.90 -15.78 -13.11
N ASN A 209 6.59 -16.05 -13.17
CA ASN A 209 5.79 -16.31 -11.98
C ASN A 209 6.29 -17.54 -11.18
N MET A 210 6.72 -18.59 -11.88
CA MET A 210 7.27 -19.79 -11.25
C MET A 210 8.62 -19.51 -10.59
N LEU A 211 9.54 -18.83 -11.31
CA LEU A 211 10.87 -18.51 -10.78
C LEU A 211 10.85 -17.54 -9.61
N SER A 212 9.96 -16.55 -9.62
CA SER A 212 9.77 -15.63 -8.48
C SER A 212 9.24 -16.31 -7.21
N ARG A 213 8.97 -17.62 -7.23
CA ARG A 213 8.51 -18.41 -6.07
C ARG A 213 9.36 -19.62 -5.77
N VAL A 214 9.90 -20.25 -6.80
CA VAL A 214 10.83 -21.37 -6.70
C VAL A 214 12.07 -20.98 -7.49
N PRO A 215 13.02 -20.25 -6.87
CA PRO A 215 14.19 -19.74 -7.55
C PRO A 215 15.04 -20.88 -8.10
N ASN A 216 15.50 -20.73 -9.34
CA ASN A 216 16.39 -21.68 -9.99
C ASN A 216 17.32 -20.94 -10.96
N GLU A 217 18.60 -20.90 -10.61
CA GLU A 217 19.61 -20.12 -11.33
C GLU A 217 19.75 -20.54 -12.80
N ARG A 218 19.71 -21.84 -13.10
CA ARG A 218 19.83 -22.36 -14.47
C ARG A 218 18.64 -21.93 -15.33
N LYS A 219 17.44 -22.03 -14.80
CA LYS A 219 16.20 -21.66 -15.52
C LYS A 219 16.12 -20.16 -15.77
N TRP A 220 16.58 -19.35 -14.83
CA TRP A 220 16.74 -17.91 -15.03
C TRP A 220 17.62 -17.61 -16.25
N GLN A 221 18.81 -18.23 -16.34
CA GLN A 221 19.74 -18.00 -17.46
C GLN A 221 19.10 -18.34 -18.82
N MET A 222 18.25 -19.36 -18.87
CA MET A 222 17.52 -19.73 -20.09
C MET A 222 16.45 -18.72 -20.51
N LEU A 223 15.96 -17.86 -19.59
CA LEU A 223 14.95 -16.84 -19.89
C LEU A 223 15.53 -15.52 -20.39
N THR A 224 16.80 -15.23 -20.11
CA THR A 224 17.42 -13.96 -20.52
C THR A 224 17.32 -13.75 -22.04
N GLY A 225 17.61 -14.79 -22.85
CA GLY A 225 17.48 -14.73 -24.31
C GLY A 225 16.06 -14.40 -24.78
N PRO A 226 15.03 -15.18 -24.39
CA PRO A 226 13.63 -14.89 -24.68
C PRO A 226 13.14 -13.51 -24.22
N LEU A 227 13.60 -13.01 -23.07
CA LEU A 227 13.24 -11.67 -22.58
C LEU A 227 13.83 -10.57 -23.48
N VAL A 228 15.13 -10.66 -23.78
CA VAL A 228 15.82 -9.71 -24.67
C VAL A 228 15.22 -9.74 -26.06
N SER A 229 15.02 -10.93 -26.63
CA SER A 229 14.45 -11.06 -27.98
C SER A 229 13.04 -10.49 -28.03
N THR A 230 12.19 -10.74 -27.02
CA THR A 230 10.83 -10.18 -26.96
C THR A 230 10.84 -8.66 -26.81
N ALA A 231 11.75 -8.10 -26.01
CA ALA A 231 11.93 -6.66 -25.89
C ALA A 231 12.38 -6.01 -27.19
N ALA A 232 13.05 -6.75 -28.09
CA ALA A 232 13.49 -6.24 -29.39
C ALA A 232 12.30 -5.92 -30.33
N TYR A 233 11.18 -6.65 -30.25
CA TYR A 233 10.01 -6.45 -31.11
C TYR A 233 9.15 -5.25 -30.70
N GLU A 234 8.50 -4.63 -31.68
CA GLU A 234 7.45 -3.64 -31.43
C GLU A 234 6.13 -4.36 -31.11
N LEU A 235 5.83 -4.48 -29.81
CA LEU A 235 4.65 -5.17 -29.32
C LEU A 235 3.39 -4.28 -29.42
N PRO A 236 2.20 -4.84 -29.70
CA PRO A 236 0.94 -4.15 -29.48
C PRO A 236 0.81 -3.68 -28.03
N ALA A 237 0.21 -2.51 -27.79
CA ALA A 237 0.21 -1.84 -26.47
C ALA A 237 -0.24 -2.73 -25.30
N GLU A 238 -1.33 -3.50 -25.46
CA GLU A 238 -1.81 -4.42 -24.41
C GLU A 238 -0.83 -5.56 -24.13
N LEU A 239 -0.13 -6.04 -25.16
CA LEU A 239 0.87 -7.09 -25.02
C LEU A 239 2.16 -6.54 -24.38
N ALA A 240 2.60 -5.34 -24.79
CA ALA A 240 3.72 -4.62 -24.18
C ALA A 240 3.49 -4.39 -22.70
N LYS A 241 2.28 -3.94 -22.32
CA LYS A 241 1.88 -3.72 -20.93
C LYS A 241 1.95 -5.01 -20.10
N LYS A 242 1.49 -6.14 -20.65
CA LYS A 242 1.61 -7.46 -19.98
C LYS A 242 3.07 -7.87 -19.83
N PHE A 243 3.87 -7.74 -20.88
CA PHE A 243 5.28 -8.07 -20.89
C PHE A 243 6.07 -7.25 -19.86
N TYR A 244 6.00 -5.92 -19.92
CA TYR A 244 6.75 -5.05 -19.01
C TYR A 244 6.33 -5.20 -17.55
N ARG A 245 5.03 -5.40 -17.25
CA ARG A 245 4.60 -5.70 -15.86
C ARG A 245 5.17 -7.01 -15.34
N THR A 246 5.32 -8.00 -16.22
CA THR A 246 5.89 -9.31 -15.88
C THR A 246 7.38 -9.17 -15.61
N LEU A 247 8.08 -8.46 -16.51
CA LEU A 247 9.50 -8.16 -16.38
C LEU A 247 9.80 -7.39 -15.09
N ALA A 248 9.00 -6.36 -14.75
CA ALA A 248 9.16 -5.60 -13.51
C ALA A 248 9.07 -6.50 -12.28
N LYS A 249 8.01 -7.33 -12.18
CA LYS A 249 7.82 -8.24 -11.05
C LYS A 249 8.95 -9.26 -10.93
N PHE A 250 9.40 -9.77 -12.06
CA PHE A 250 10.49 -10.73 -12.12
C PHE A 250 11.81 -10.12 -11.63
N LEU A 251 12.19 -8.95 -12.13
CA LEU A 251 13.44 -8.29 -11.73
C LEU A 251 13.42 -7.85 -10.26
N CYS A 252 12.24 -7.58 -9.70
CA CYS A 252 12.08 -7.16 -8.31
C CYS A 252 11.85 -8.33 -7.32
N CYS A 253 11.98 -9.60 -7.72
CA CYS A 253 11.71 -10.73 -6.81
C CYS A 253 12.85 -11.03 -5.82
N GLY A 254 14.01 -10.37 -5.94
CA GLY A 254 15.14 -10.47 -5.00
C GLY A 254 16.15 -11.59 -5.30
N ASP A 255 15.77 -12.58 -6.11
CA ASP A 255 16.62 -13.74 -6.43
C ASP A 255 17.51 -13.54 -7.67
N VAL A 256 17.32 -12.45 -8.41
CA VAL A 256 18.09 -12.16 -9.63
C VAL A 256 19.32 -11.33 -9.25
N PRO A 257 20.56 -11.77 -9.57
CA PRO A 257 21.77 -11.02 -9.24
C PRO A 257 21.79 -9.61 -9.86
N PRO A 258 22.29 -8.58 -9.15
CA PRO A 258 22.34 -7.20 -9.63
C PRO A 258 23.02 -7.02 -10.99
N GLU A 259 24.14 -7.70 -11.23
CA GLU A 259 24.91 -7.59 -12.48
C GLU A 259 24.09 -8.05 -13.69
N ARG A 260 23.23 -9.03 -13.46
CA ARG A 260 22.36 -9.62 -14.48
C ARG A 260 21.18 -8.72 -14.79
N ILE A 261 20.60 -8.07 -13.78
CA ILE A 261 19.56 -7.06 -13.96
C ILE A 261 20.10 -5.91 -14.80
N LEU A 262 21.32 -5.43 -14.48
CA LEU A 262 21.95 -4.35 -15.23
C LEU A 262 22.21 -4.72 -16.69
N SER A 263 22.73 -5.94 -16.96
CA SER A 263 22.94 -6.44 -18.32
C SER A 263 21.64 -6.57 -19.12
N LEU A 264 20.54 -7.02 -18.50
CA LEU A 264 19.24 -7.08 -19.18
C LEU A 264 18.70 -5.68 -19.48
N LEU A 265 18.88 -4.73 -18.55
CA LEU A 265 18.48 -3.34 -18.76
C LEU A 265 19.24 -2.70 -19.93
N ASP A 266 20.53 -3.01 -20.12
CA ASP A 266 21.28 -2.53 -21.30
C ASP A 266 20.59 -2.90 -22.62
N CYS A 267 20.08 -4.13 -22.73
CA CYS A 267 19.38 -4.57 -23.92
C CYS A 267 17.97 -3.97 -24.06
N VAL A 268 17.25 -3.77 -22.96
CA VAL A 268 15.86 -3.29 -22.98
C VAL A 268 15.78 -1.77 -23.19
N LEU A 269 16.76 -1.02 -22.69
CA LEU A 269 16.79 0.44 -22.76
C LEU A 269 17.27 0.98 -24.12
N ASP A 270 17.83 0.12 -24.99
CA ASP A 270 18.26 0.46 -26.35
C ASP A 270 17.06 0.61 -27.29
N LYS A 271 16.25 1.65 -27.03
CA LYS A 271 15.06 2.00 -27.80
C LYS A 271 15.08 3.48 -28.15
N PRO A 272 14.64 3.86 -29.37
CA PRO A 272 14.51 5.27 -29.73
C PRO A 272 13.42 5.95 -28.90
N ALA A 273 13.55 7.25 -28.67
CA ALA A 273 12.57 8.04 -27.91
C ALA A 273 11.17 8.02 -28.56
N SER A 274 11.12 7.91 -29.90
CA SER A 274 9.90 7.81 -30.70
C SER A 274 9.21 6.44 -30.65
N HIS A 275 9.71 5.48 -29.86
CA HIS A 275 9.13 4.14 -29.80
C HIS A 275 7.69 4.16 -29.26
N ALA A 276 6.76 3.45 -29.93
CA ALA A 276 5.33 3.50 -29.61
C ALA A 276 4.98 3.18 -28.14
N ASN A 277 5.79 2.32 -27.50
CA ASN A 277 5.60 1.91 -26.11
C ASN A 277 6.55 2.60 -25.11
N ILE A 278 7.18 3.73 -25.46
CA ILE A 278 8.17 4.40 -24.61
C ILE A 278 7.62 4.73 -23.21
N THR A 279 6.37 5.16 -23.10
CA THR A 279 5.73 5.45 -21.80
C THR A 279 5.64 4.22 -20.91
N LEU A 280 5.34 3.04 -21.48
CA LEU A 280 5.29 1.78 -20.73
C LEU A 280 6.69 1.33 -20.29
N LEU A 281 7.71 1.62 -21.10
CA LEU A 281 9.12 1.38 -20.73
C LEU A 281 9.56 2.31 -19.60
N VAL A 282 9.16 3.59 -19.62
CA VAL A 282 9.39 4.51 -18.50
C VAL A 282 8.71 3.99 -17.22
N ASP A 283 7.47 3.53 -17.30
CA ASP A 283 6.75 2.97 -16.14
C ASP A 283 7.41 1.68 -15.60
N LEU A 284 8.00 0.85 -16.46
CA LEU A 284 8.86 -0.27 -16.05
C LEU A 284 10.07 0.25 -15.26
N CYS A 285 10.80 1.22 -15.82
CA CYS A 285 11.97 1.80 -15.18
C CYS A 285 11.63 2.40 -13.81
N CYS A 286 10.50 3.09 -13.67
CA CYS A 286 10.03 3.61 -12.38
C CYS A 286 9.77 2.48 -11.37
N GLN A 287 9.11 1.39 -11.80
CA GLN A 287 8.85 0.25 -10.92
C GLN A 287 10.13 -0.42 -10.43
N ILE A 288 11.14 -0.56 -11.30
CA ILE A 288 12.43 -1.14 -10.92
C ILE A 288 13.21 -0.17 -10.03
N ALA A 289 13.32 1.11 -10.41
CA ALA A 289 14.01 2.15 -9.63
C ALA A 289 13.41 2.34 -8.23
N SER A 290 12.10 2.17 -8.08
CA SER A 290 11.40 2.25 -6.80
C SER A 290 11.60 1.04 -5.88
N ARG A 291 12.22 -0.05 -6.36
CA ARG A 291 12.44 -1.29 -5.57
C ARG A 291 13.92 -1.66 -5.46
N LEU A 292 14.75 -1.25 -6.42
CA LEU A 292 16.16 -1.65 -6.52
C LEU A 292 17.07 -0.41 -6.50
N PRO A 293 17.69 -0.06 -5.36
CA PRO A 293 18.53 1.13 -5.24
C PRO A 293 19.70 1.16 -6.24
N PHE A 294 20.33 0.01 -6.51
CA PHE A 294 21.52 -0.07 -7.36
C PHE A 294 21.26 0.24 -8.85
N VAL A 295 20.01 0.25 -9.33
CA VAL A 295 19.70 0.63 -10.72
C VAL A 295 19.49 2.12 -10.91
N VAL A 296 19.32 2.87 -9.82
CA VAL A 296 18.84 4.26 -9.85
C VAL A 296 19.77 5.16 -10.68
N GLU A 297 21.08 5.07 -10.47
CA GLU A 297 22.05 5.89 -11.22
C GLU A 297 22.01 5.61 -12.73
N LYS A 298 21.88 4.34 -13.12
CA LYS A 298 21.79 3.92 -14.52
C LYS A 298 20.53 4.47 -15.18
N LEU A 299 19.38 4.34 -14.50
CA LEU A 299 18.10 4.81 -15.02
C LEU A 299 18.00 6.35 -15.05
N HIS A 300 18.63 7.04 -14.09
CA HIS A 300 18.79 8.49 -14.14
C HIS A 300 19.56 8.94 -15.39
N LYS A 301 20.72 8.32 -15.67
CA LYS A 301 21.52 8.61 -16.88
C LYS A 301 20.72 8.38 -18.15
N TRP A 302 20.00 7.26 -18.24
CA TRP A 302 19.13 6.96 -19.38
C TRP A 302 18.00 7.99 -19.54
N ALA A 303 17.30 8.35 -18.46
CA ALA A 303 16.23 9.34 -18.49
C ALA A 303 16.74 10.72 -18.92
N LYS A 304 17.95 11.12 -18.49
CA LYS A 304 18.60 12.35 -18.95
C LYS A 304 18.82 12.34 -20.46
N THR A 305 19.35 11.24 -21.00
CA THR A 305 19.51 11.07 -22.45
C THR A 305 18.18 11.11 -23.19
N LEU A 306 17.13 10.48 -22.63
CA LEU A 306 15.79 10.48 -23.22
C LEU A 306 15.22 11.90 -23.36
N VAL A 307 15.26 12.69 -22.28
CA VAL A 307 14.74 14.06 -22.28
C VAL A 307 15.55 14.99 -23.18
N THR A 308 16.88 14.84 -23.24
CA THR A 308 17.72 15.64 -24.15
C THR A 308 17.38 15.41 -25.62
N LYS A 309 16.94 14.20 -25.98
CA LYS A 309 16.52 13.86 -27.36
C LYS A 309 15.10 14.30 -27.64
N GLU A 310 14.20 14.21 -26.66
CA GLU A 310 12.77 14.51 -26.84
C GLU A 310 12.14 15.17 -25.60
N ASN A 311 12.19 16.50 -25.55
CA ASN A 311 11.68 17.30 -24.42
C ASN A 311 10.17 17.12 -24.13
N ARG A 312 9.38 16.62 -25.09
CA ARG A 312 7.93 16.43 -24.94
C ARG A 312 7.56 15.28 -24.00
N LEU A 313 8.51 14.41 -23.66
CA LEU A 313 8.29 13.25 -22.80
C LEU A 313 8.35 13.56 -21.29
N LEU A 314 8.53 14.84 -20.91
CA LEU A 314 8.55 15.24 -19.51
C LEU A 314 7.17 15.06 -18.87
N ASN A 315 6.96 13.88 -18.27
CA ASN A 315 5.79 13.49 -17.52
C ASN A 315 6.21 13.14 -16.07
N PRO A 316 5.27 12.89 -15.14
CA PRO A 316 5.62 12.57 -13.75
C PRO A 316 6.56 11.35 -13.61
N SER A 317 6.42 10.34 -14.48
CA SER A 317 7.26 9.14 -14.45
C SER A 317 8.70 9.44 -14.89
N VAL A 318 8.90 10.24 -15.94
CA VAL A 318 10.24 10.66 -16.37
C VAL A 318 10.87 11.59 -15.32
N ALA A 319 10.10 12.52 -14.76
CA ALA A 319 10.56 13.36 -13.66
C ALA A 319 11.01 12.53 -12.45
N TYR A 320 10.31 11.42 -12.14
CA TYR A 320 10.70 10.51 -11.07
C TYR A 320 12.06 9.87 -11.31
N LEU A 321 12.38 9.46 -12.54
CA LEU A 321 13.69 8.89 -12.87
C LEU A 321 14.81 9.95 -12.87
N LEU A 322 14.52 11.15 -13.35
CA LEU A 322 15.48 12.27 -13.32
C LEU A 322 15.80 12.70 -11.88
N LEU A 323 14.79 12.73 -11.03
CA LEU A 323 14.89 13.17 -9.64
C LEU A 323 14.83 11.98 -8.69
N ALA A 324 15.34 10.81 -9.08
CA ALA A 324 15.25 9.61 -8.26
C ALA A 324 15.94 9.79 -6.90
N PRO A 325 15.53 9.03 -5.85
CA PRO A 325 16.19 9.09 -4.54
C PRO A 325 17.69 8.82 -4.66
N SER A 326 18.52 9.37 -3.77
CA SER A 326 19.99 9.26 -3.75
C SER A 326 20.78 9.90 -4.91
N ILE A 327 20.14 10.44 -5.93
CA ILE A 327 20.85 11.14 -7.03
C ILE A 327 21.37 12.49 -6.54
N ASN A 328 22.68 12.72 -6.63
CA ASN A 328 23.24 14.05 -6.37
C ASN A 328 23.07 14.94 -7.61
N LEU A 329 22.24 15.97 -7.48
CA LEU A 329 22.05 16.96 -8.53
C LEU A 329 23.15 18.03 -8.44
N PRO A 330 23.91 18.28 -9.52
CA PRO A 330 24.82 19.42 -9.61
C PRO A 330 24.10 20.74 -9.38
N SER A 331 24.76 21.71 -8.73
CA SER A 331 24.17 23.02 -8.40
C SER A 331 23.82 23.88 -9.63
N ASP A 332 24.41 23.57 -10.78
CA ASP A 332 24.23 24.24 -12.07
C ASP A 332 23.16 23.58 -12.96
N MET A 333 22.56 22.47 -12.53
CA MET A 333 21.54 21.77 -13.31
C MET A 333 20.22 22.55 -13.34
N ASP A 334 19.72 22.86 -14.55
CA ASP A 334 18.37 23.40 -14.73
C ASP A 334 17.32 22.31 -14.42
N THR A 335 16.67 22.42 -13.27
CA THR A 335 15.60 21.53 -12.82
C THR A 335 14.20 22.11 -13.12
N LEU A 336 14.10 23.27 -13.78
CA LEU A 336 12.84 23.96 -14.00
C LEU A 336 12.01 23.25 -15.09
N ALA A 337 10.76 22.93 -14.77
CA ALA A 337 9.83 22.39 -15.75
C ALA A 337 9.45 23.47 -16.77
N LYS A 338 9.65 23.16 -18.06
CA LYS A 338 9.37 24.04 -19.21
C LYS A 338 7.88 24.10 -19.60
N GLY A 339 6.99 23.52 -18.78
CA GLY A 339 5.56 23.40 -19.02
C GLY A 339 4.71 24.46 -18.31
N THR A 340 3.46 24.09 -18.03
CA THR A 340 2.48 24.87 -17.28
C THR A 340 2.82 24.96 -15.79
N ASP A 341 2.12 25.83 -15.06
CA ASP A 341 2.22 25.88 -13.59
C ASP A 341 1.85 24.55 -12.92
N TYR A 342 0.95 23.78 -13.55
CA TYR A 342 0.64 22.43 -13.09
C TYR A 342 1.81 21.46 -13.30
N ASP A 343 2.51 21.53 -14.43
CA ASP A 343 3.70 20.70 -14.69
C ASP A 343 4.81 21.01 -13.67
N ARG A 344 5.02 22.29 -13.36
CA ARG A 344 5.95 22.74 -12.31
C ARG A 344 5.56 22.18 -10.94
N TYR A 345 4.28 22.25 -10.58
CA TYR A 345 3.77 21.67 -9.33
C TYR A 345 4.00 20.16 -9.27
N ILE A 346 3.74 19.43 -10.37
CA ILE A 346 3.95 17.98 -10.45
C ILE A 346 5.42 17.61 -10.30
N VAL A 347 6.33 18.32 -10.98
CA VAL A 347 7.78 18.11 -10.85
C VAL A 347 8.24 18.43 -9.42
N ALA A 348 7.76 19.53 -8.83
CA ALA A 348 8.07 19.87 -7.44
C ALA A 348 7.61 18.78 -6.46
N ARG A 349 6.40 18.23 -6.66
CA ARG A 349 5.88 17.12 -5.87
C ARG A 349 6.77 15.88 -5.98
N VAL A 350 7.23 15.52 -7.18
CA VAL A 350 8.15 14.41 -7.38
C VAL A 350 9.49 14.67 -6.68
N ALA A 351 10.00 15.90 -6.77
CA ALA A 351 11.21 16.31 -6.07
C ALA A 351 11.08 16.19 -4.55
N PHE A 352 9.97 16.62 -3.95
CA PHE A 352 9.70 16.41 -2.52
C PHE A 352 9.71 14.94 -2.13
N ARG A 353 9.05 14.09 -2.91
CA ARG A 353 8.98 12.64 -2.65
C ARG A 353 10.32 11.94 -2.70
N ASN A 354 11.29 12.49 -3.42
CA ASN A 354 12.61 11.89 -3.62
C ASN A 354 13.76 12.65 -2.93
N GLY A 355 13.45 13.66 -2.10
CA GLY A 355 14.44 14.37 -1.29
C GLY A 355 15.12 15.58 -1.95
N HIS A 356 14.65 16.04 -3.11
CA HIS A 356 15.23 17.17 -3.87
C HIS A 356 14.51 18.49 -3.61
N TRP A 357 14.42 18.92 -2.35
CA TRP A 357 13.54 20.04 -1.99
C TRP A 357 14.12 21.38 -2.44
N LYS A 358 15.34 21.71 -2.00
CA LYS A 358 15.99 22.98 -2.37
C LYS A 358 16.41 23.02 -3.83
N SER A 359 16.97 21.93 -4.34
CA SER A 359 17.56 21.86 -5.68
C SER A 359 16.51 21.85 -6.79
N ALA A 360 15.35 21.22 -6.58
CA ALA A 360 14.35 21.04 -7.63
C ALA A 360 12.92 21.46 -7.26
N ALA A 361 12.43 21.20 -6.04
CA ALA A 361 11.07 21.62 -5.67
C ALA A 361 10.94 23.14 -5.58
N LEU A 362 11.86 23.80 -4.87
CA LEU A 362 11.80 25.24 -4.61
C LEU A 362 11.80 26.08 -5.91
N PRO A 363 12.71 25.89 -6.88
CA PRO A 363 12.69 26.69 -8.12
C PRO A 363 11.40 26.50 -8.93
N ASN A 364 10.87 25.26 -8.97
CA ASN A 364 9.62 24.98 -9.68
C ASN A 364 8.42 25.67 -9.00
N LEU A 365 8.35 25.66 -7.67
CA LEU A 365 7.27 26.30 -6.92
C LEU A 365 7.34 27.82 -7.00
N GLN A 366 8.54 28.41 -6.98
CA GLN A 366 8.74 29.86 -7.11
C GLN A 366 8.35 30.38 -8.49
N ALA A 367 8.46 29.55 -9.53
CA ALA A 367 8.07 29.91 -10.89
C ALA A 367 6.54 29.91 -11.12
N ILE A 368 5.75 29.32 -10.21
CA ILE A 368 4.29 29.27 -10.31
C ILE A 368 3.70 30.68 -10.10
N ASN A 369 2.79 31.10 -10.98
CA ASN A 369 2.14 32.40 -10.85
C ASN A 369 1.00 32.36 -9.82
N ILE A 370 1.32 32.65 -8.56
CA ILE A 370 0.38 32.64 -7.43
C ILE A 370 -0.79 33.61 -7.59
N ASN A 371 -0.66 34.68 -8.38
CA ASN A 371 -1.72 35.69 -8.57
C ASN A 371 -2.93 35.15 -9.37
N ARG A 372 -2.78 33.98 -9.99
CA ARG A 372 -3.85 33.31 -10.75
C ARG A 372 -4.55 32.20 -9.96
N LEU A 373 -4.12 31.95 -8.72
CA LEU A 373 -4.62 30.86 -7.89
C LEU A 373 -5.74 31.34 -6.94
N SER A 374 -6.56 30.41 -6.45
CA SER A 374 -7.44 30.68 -5.31
C SER A 374 -6.60 30.97 -4.05
N LEU A 375 -7.20 31.56 -3.02
CA LEU A 375 -6.52 31.84 -1.76
C LEU A 375 -5.91 30.57 -1.16
N GLU A 376 -6.67 29.49 -1.11
CA GLU A 376 -6.25 28.20 -0.55
C GLU A 376 -5.11 27.58 -1.36
N SER A 377 -5.20 27.66 -2.69
CA SER A 377 -4.14 27.18 -3.58
C SER A 377 -2.87 28.03 -3.46
N CYS A 378 -3.01 29.35 -3.25
CA CYS A 378 -1.90 30.25 -3.00
C CYS A 378 -1.21 29.91 -1.66
N GLU A 379 -1.98 29.78 -0.57
CA GLU A 379 -1.46 29.40 0.76
C GLU A 379 -0.80 28.02 0.73
N TRP A 380 -1.37 27.06 0.00
CA TRP A 380 -0.76 25.75 -0.23
C TRP A 380 0.59 25.86 -0.93
N ILE A 381 0.67 26.55 -2.07
CA ILE A 381 1.94 26.70 -2.82
C ILE A 381 2.98 27.47 -1.98
N GLN A 382 2.58 28.51 -1.26
CA GLN A 382 3.47 29.25 -0.36
C GLN A 382 3.98 28.37 0.79
N SER A 383 3.10 27.54 1.38
CA SER A 383 3.52 26.60 2.43
C SER A 383 4.54 25.59 1.90
N LEU A 384 4.38 25.12 0.65
CA LEU A 384 5.34 24.25 0.00
C LEU A 384 6.67 24.98 -0.31
N GLN A 385 6.64 26.25 -0.69
CA GLN A 385 7.86 27.04 -0.90
C GLN A 385 8.67 27.15 0.40
N GLU A 386 8.00 27.48 1.52
CA GLU A 386 8.60 27.54 2.84
C GLU A 386 9.12 26.16 3.28
N LEU A 387 8.37 25.08 3.05
CA LEU A 387 8.85 23.72 3.31
C LEU A 387 10.08 23.37 2.48
N ALA A 388 10.09 23.69 1.19
CA ALA A 388 11.23 23.38 0.34
C ALA A 388 12.49 24.12 0.79
N ALA A 389 12.36 25.38 1.23
CA ALA A 389 13.45 26.17 1.79
C ALA A 389 13.97 25.63 3.14
N SER A 390 13.17 24.86 3.87
CA SER A 390 13.52 24.32 5.19
C SER A 390 14.49 23.13 5.17
N GLN A 391 14.80 22.53 4.01
CA GLN A 391 15.70 21.38 3.93
C GLN A 391 17.09 21.73 4.48
N LEU A 392 17.60 20.93 5.43
CA LEU A 392 18.88 21.21 6.07
C LEU A 392 20.05 20.74 5.19
N SER A 393 21.10 21.57 5.08
CA SER A 393 22.37 21.20 4.41
C SER A 393 23.52 20.99 5.38
N GLU A 394 23.43 21.55 6.57
CA GLU A 394 24.44 21.42 7.63
C GLU A 394 23.78 21.40 9.00
N PHE A 395 24.34 20.62 9.92
CA PHE A 395 23.92 20.62 11.32
C PHE A 395 24.67 21.72 12.09
N SER A 396 24.12 22.92 12.06
CA SER A 396 24.63 24.10 12.76
C SER A 396 23.49 24.86 13.42
N VAL A 397 23.76 25.60 14.50
CA VAL A 397 22.73 26.43 15.17
C VAL A 397 22.09 27.44 14.20
N PRO A 398 22.85 28.18 13.36
CA PRO A 398 22.25 29.08 12.37
C PRO A 398 21.37 28.37 11.33
N ALA A 399 21.81 27.23 10.79
CA ALA A 399 21.05 26.50 9.78
C ALA A 399 19.74 25.92 10.35
N LEU A 400 19.79 25.38 11.58
CA LEU A 400 18.61 24.88 12.29
C LEU A 400 17.64 26.01 12.66
N TYR A 401 18.16 27.20 12.99
CA TYR A 401 17.33 28.37 13.24
C TYR A 401 16.55 28.82 11.99
N GLU A 402 17.22 28.90 10.83
CA GLU A 402 16.54 29.22 9.56
C GLU A 402 15.57 28.11 9.13
N GLN A 403 15.91 26.84 9.34
CA GLN A 403 14.98 25.72 9.14
C GLN A 403 13.71 25.91 9.98
N ASN A 404 13.84 26.16 11.28
CA ASN A 404 12.71 26.39 12.18
C ASN A 404 11.81 27.55 11.73
N LYS A 405 12.41 28.66 11.31
CA LYS A 405 11.68 29.84 10.81
C LYS A 405 10.84 29.50 9.58
N HIS A 406 11.39 28.74 8.64
CA HIS A 406 10.65 28.27 7.46
C HIS A 406 9.53 27.29 7.84
N LEU A 407 9.81 26.32 8.72
CA LEU A 407 8.80 25.35 9.21
C LEU A 407 7.65 26.04 9.96
N LEU A 408 7.95 27.05 10.79
CA LEU A 408 6.96 27.85 11.50
C LEU A 408 6.02 28.57 10.53
N ARG A 409 6.55 29.15 9.46
CA ARG A 409 5.76 29.82 8.43
C ARG A 409 4.89 28.85 7.65
N ALA A 410 5.45 27.72 7.23
CA ALA A 410 4.70 26.66 6.55
C ALA A 410 3.53 26.16 7.44
N HIS A 411 3.79 25.91 8.72
CA HIS A 411 2.76 25.48 9.65
C HIS A 411 1.70 26.56 9.89
N ALA A 412 2.09 27.84 9.96
CA ALA A 412 1.15 28.96 10.11
C ALA A 412 0.19 29.10 8.92
N LEU A 413 0.62 28.72 7.71
CA LEU A 413 -0.21 28.69 6.51
C LEU A 413 -1.12 27.45 6.48
N LEU A 414 -0.60 26.28 6.85
CA LEU A 414 -1.36 25.02 6.79
C LEU A 414 -2.42 24.88 7.89
N LYS A 415 -2.14 25.39 9.09
CA LYS A 415 -2.99 25.19 10.27
C LYS A 415 -4.41 25.75 10.11
N PRO A 416 -4.64 26.98 9.61
CA PRO A 416 -5.99 27.49 9.36
C PRO A 416 -6.77 26.63 8.35
N MET A 417 -6.10 26.16 7.29
CA MET A 417 -6.71 25.27 6.30
C MET A 417 -7.10 23.91 6.90
N ALA A 418 -6.26 23.37 7.79
CA ALA A 418 -6.54 22.13 8.52
C ALA A 418 -7.71 22.27 9.52
N GLN A 419 -7.98 23.47 10.02
CA GLN A 419 -9.10 23.76 10.93
C GLN A 419 -10.41 24.10 10.20
N SER A 420 -10.36 24.25 8.88
CA SER A 420 -11.55 24.51 8.06
C SER A 420 -12.36 23.23 7.89
N SER A 421 -13.65 23.27 8.22
CA SER A 421 -14.56 22.13 8.03
C SER A 421 -14.67 21.66 6.57
N GLN A 422 -14.34 22.51 5.60
CA GLN A 422 -14.37 22.17 4.18
C GLN A 422 -13.12 21.40 3.72
N HIS A 423 -11.99 21.58 4.41
CA HIS A 423 -10.68 21.10 3.94
C HIS A 423 -9.86 20.34 5.00
N GLU A 424 -10.40 20.14 6.20
CA GLU A 424 -9.79 19.42 7.31
C GLU A 424 -9.20 18.08 6.84
N ALA A 425 -9.99 17.27 6.13
CA ALA A 425 -9.55 15.97 5.63
C ALA A 425 -8.31 16.07 4.71
N ALA A 426 -8.16 17.15 3.94
CA ALA A 426 -7.03 17.33 3.03
C ALA A 426 -5.76 17.86 3.73
N PHE A 427 -5.91 18.75 4.71
CA PHE A 427 -4.79 19.50 5.30
C PHE A 427 -4.43 19.12 6.75
N ALA A 428 -5.25 18.33 7.46
CA ALA A 428 -4.93 17.86 8.81
C ALA A 428 -3.60 17.09 8.84
N PHE A 429 -3.44 16.09 7.97
CA PHE A 429 -2.19 15.34 7.89
C PHE A 429 -0.98 16.22 7.50
N PRO A 430 -1.02 17.04 6.42
CA PRO A 430 0.06 17.98 6.13
C PRO A 430 0.44 18.91 7.28
N SER A 431 -0.54 19.51 7.96
CA SER A 431 -0.27 20.40 9.10
C SER A 431 0.43 19.69 10.25
N GLU A 432 -0.09 18.54 10.68
CA GLU A 432 0.50 17.74 11.77
C GLU A 432 1.87 17.19 11.40
N TRP A 433 2.08 16.82 10.14
CA TRP A 433 3.38 16.38 9.63
C TRP A 433 4.44 17.49 9.72
N VAL A 434 4.09 18.72 9.33
CA VAL A 434 4.98 19.89 9.48
C VAL A 434 5.22 20.21 10.96
N ALA A 435 4.22 20.06 11.83
CA ALA A 435 4.40 20.20 13.27
C ALA A 435 5.40 19.17 13.84
N CYS A 436 5.35 17.92 13.37
CA CYS A 436 6.31 16.89 13.77
C CYS A 436 7.75 17.24 13.36
N LEU A 437 7.95 17.77 12.14
CA LEU A 437 9.24 18.28 11.70
C LEU A 437 9.74 19.44 12.56
N LEU A 438 8.85 20.39 12.87
CA LEU A 438 9.19 21.52 13.71
C LEU A 438 9.65 21.06 15.10
N TYR A 439 8.96 20.11 15.73
CA TYR A 439 9.39 19.55 17.02
C TYR A 439 10.73 18.82 16.94
N SER A 440 11.00 18.13 15.83
CA SER A 440 12.26 17.43 15.61
C SER A 440 13.42 18.41 15.43
N SER A 441 13.18 19.51 14.73
CA SER A 441 14.12 20.61 14.51
C SER A 441 14.35 21.45 15.78
N ASP A 442 13.30 21.68 16.59
CA ASP A 442 13.39 22.30 17.92
C ASP A 442 14.25 21.47 18.89
N ALA A 443 14.16 20.13 18.83
CA ALA A 443 15.04 19.27 19.60
C ALA A 443 16.49 19.36 19.09
N ALA A 444 16.68 19.34 17.77
CA ALA A 444 17.98 19.45 17.12
C ALA A 444 18.72 20.75 17.48
N ILE A 445 18.03 21.90 17.41
CA ILE A 445 18.64 23.20 17.71
C ILE A 445 19.04 23.31 19.19
N GLN A 446 18.25 22.70 20.10
CA GLN A 446 18.61 22.64 21.53
C GLN A 446 19.89 21.81 21.73
N ILE A 447 19.98 20.64 21.11
CA ILE A 447 21.17 19.78 21.20
C ILE A 447 22.40 20.49 20.62
N ALA A 448 22.27 21.06 19.41
CA ALA A 448 23.34 21.81 18.76
C ALA A 448 23.84 22.96 19.66
N SER A 449 22.91 23.73 20.23
CA SER A 449 23.23 24.84 21.14
C SER A 449 23.98 24.39 22.41
N CYS A 450 23.75 23.15 22.87
CA CYS A 450 24.46 22.58 24.02
C CYS A 450 25.91 22.20 23.70
N ILE A 451 26.17 21.69 22.50
CA ILE A 451 27.48 21.12 22.13
C ILE A 451 28.40 22.12 21.41
N THR A 452 27.85 23.03 20.60
CA THR A 452 28.63 23.95 19.75
C THR A 452 29.62 24.81 20.56
N PRO A 453 29.25 25.45 21.69
CA PRO A 453 30.21 26.28 22.44
C PRO A 453 31.44 25.48 22.92
N THR A 454 31.21 24.24 23.35
CA THR A 454 32.28 23.34 23.80
C THR A 454 33.18 22.92 22.64
N LEU A 455 32.59 22.55 21.50
CA LEU A 455 33.33 22.17 20.30
C LEU A 455 34.14 23.34 19.71
N SER A 456 33.64 24.56 19.82
CA SER A 456 34.29 25.76 19.24
C SER A 456 35.33 26.40 20.14
N TRP A 457 35.14 26.40 21.47
CA TRP A 457 35.96 27.22 22.38
C TRP A 457 36.80 26.42 23.38
N CYS A 458 36.50 25.15 23.63
CA CYS A 458 37.25 24.35 24.60
C CYS A 458 38.41 23.60 23.95
N LYS A 459 39.53 23.49 24.68
CA LYS A 459 40.67 22.64 24.32
C LYS A 459 40.57 21.31 25.08
N HIS A 460 41.19 20.27 24.54
CA HIS A 460 41.32 18.97 25.21
C HIS A 460 42.48 19.01 26.24
N PRO A 461 42.35 18.38 27.42
CA PRO A 461 41.15 17.71 27.96
C PRO A 461 40.10 18.71 28.46
N LEU A 462 38.83 18.28 28.49
CA LEU A 462 37.73 19.13 28.97
C LEU A 462 37.77 19.24 30.50
N PRO A 463 37.60 20.43 31.09
CA PRO A 463 37.46 20.57 32.54
C PRO A 463 36.17 19.91 33.06
N ASP A 464 36.21 19.31 34.25
CA ASP A 464 35.04 18.65 34.88
C ASP A 464 33.80 19.56 34.96
N ALA A 465 33.99 20.85 35.21
CA ALA A 465 32.91 21.82 35.25
C ALA A 465 32.22 21.99 33.88
N VAL A 466 32.98 21.88 32.78
CA VAL A 466 32.45 21.93 31.41
C VAL A 466 31.70 20.63 31.12
N VAL A 467 32.29 19.48 31.44
CA VAL A 467 31.67 18.15 31.31
C VAL A 467 30.32 18.11 32.04
N PHE A 468 30.28 18.57 33.29
CA PHE A 468 29.05 18.64 34.10
C PHE A 468 27.98 19.52 33.45
N ARG A 469 28.35 20.71 32.95
CA ARG A 469 27.42 21.64 32.29
C ARG A 469 26.84 21.05 31.01
N VAL A 470 27.69 20.49 30.14
CA VAL A 470 27.26 19.85 28.89
C VAL A 470 26.34 18.67 29.18
N LYS A 471 26.72 17.80 30.13
CA LYS A 471 25.89 16.66 30.55
C LYS A 471 24.50 17.08 31.00
N ARG A 472 24.43 18.11 31.86
CA ARG A 472 23.17 18.66 32.37
C ARG A 472 22.34 19.31 31.26
N ALA A 473 22.97 20.02 30.32
CA ALA A 473 22.29 20.66 29.21
C ALA A 473 21.70 19.62 28.23
N LEU A 474 22.48 18.61 27.83
CA LEU A 474 22.03 17.49 27.00
C LEU A 474 20.91 16.69 27.66
N THR A 475 21.01 16.48 28.97
CA THR A 475 19.94 15.87 29.78
C THR A 475 18.62 16.64 29.69
N ALA A 476 18.67 17.97 29.64
CA ALA A 476 17.46 18.80 29.53
C ALA A 476 16.80 18.71 28.15
N CYS A 477 17.56 18.37 27.10
CA CYS A 477 17.02 18.18 25.75
C CYS A 477 16.07 16.97 25.64
N ASP A 478 16.12 16.02 26.58
CA ASP A 478 15.30 14.81 26.57
C ASP A 478 13.79 15.09 26.47
N TYR A 479 13.32 16.19 27.09
CA TYR A 479 11.92 16.61 26.98
C TYR A 479 11.52 16.97 25.54
N ALA A 480 12.35 17.75 24.83
CA ALA A 480 12.09 18.16 23.46
C ALA A 480 12.13 16.96 22.50
N ILE A 481 13.11 16.06 22.69
CA ILE A 481 13.22 14.83 21.90
C ILE A 481 12.02 13.91 22.14
N SER A 482 11.61 13.72 23.39
CA SER A 482 10.45 12.92 23.76
C SER A 482 9.15 13.47 23.14
N ARG A 483 8.99 14.80 23.13
CA ARG A 483 7.86 15.46 22.46
C ARG A 483 7.84 15.17 20.96
N ALA A 484 8.97 15.30 20.27
CA ALA A 484 9.08 14.98 18.84
C ALA A 484 8.75 13.50 18.57
N CYS A 485 9.32 12.61 19.37
CA CYS A 485 9.11 11.16 19.28
C CYS A 485 7.62 10.77 19.44
N GLN A 486 6.93 11.37 20.42
CA GLN A 486 5.50 11.16 20.67
C GLN A 486 4.63 11.74 19.54
N ALA A 487 5.00 12.90 18.99
CA ALA A 487 4.27 13.52 17.89
C ALA A 487 4.29 12.62 16.63
N TRP A 488 5.47 12.12 16.24
CA TRP A 488 5.60 11.17 15.13
C TRP A 488 4.83 9.87 15.36
N LEU A 489 4.88 9.33 16.58
CA LEU A 489 4.12 8.11 16.92
C LEU A 489 2.61 8.34 16.81
N ARG A 490 2.13 9.50 17.28
CA ARG A 490 0.71 9.87 17.19
C ARG A 490 0.29 10.01 15.73
N LEU A 491 1.06 10.74 14.92
CA LEU A 491 0.79 10.92 13.49
C LEU A 491 0.75 9.57 12.76
N ALA A 492 1.70 8.67 13.04
CA ALA A 492 1.71 7.33 12.46
C ALA A 492 0.44 6.53 12.82
N ARG A 493 -0.11 6.72 14.03
CA ARG A 493 -1.32 6.02 14.50
C ARG A 493 -2.62 6.66 14.02
N SER A 494 -2.63 7.94 13.66
CA SER A 494 -3.81 8.59 13.05
C SER A 494 -3.88 8.45 11.53
N SER A 495 -2.83 7.93 10.89
CA SER A 495 -2.71 7.84 9.43
C SER A 495 -3.26 6.55 8.81
N PHE A 496 -4.38 6.00 9.31
CA PHE A 496 -4.91 4.71 8.82
C PHE A 496 -5.19 4.68 7.30
N GLY A 497 -5.55 5.81 6.70
CA GLY A 497 -5.78 5.92 5.25
C GLY A 497 -4.50 5.98 4.39
N ALA A 498 -3.31 5.97 5.00
CA ALA A 498 -2.05 6.10 4.30
C ALA A 498 -1.62 4.78 3.65
N ASP A 499 -0.90 4.89 2.53
CA ASP A 499 -0.29 3.73 1.87
C ASP A 499 0.89 3.15 2.68
N GLU A 500 1.26 1.91 2.39
CA GLU A 500 2.31 1.18 3.13
C GLU A 500 3.66 1.92 3.17
N GLU A 501 4.09 2.53 2.05
CA GLU A 501 5.34 3.31 1.99
C GLU A 501 5.26 4.51 2.94
N SER A 502 4.13 5.23 2.95
CA SER A 502 3.91 6.35 3.87
C SER A 502 3.91 5.90 5.34
N ILE A 503 3.32 4.74 5.67
CA ILE A 503 3.31 4.20 7.04
C ILE A 503 4.71 3.78 7.50
N ASP A 504 5.45 3.06 6.66
CA ASP A 504 6.83 2.66 6.96
C ASP A 504 7.73 3.88 7.14
N PHE A 505 7.55 4.90 6.31
CA PHE A 505 8.28 6.17 6.43
C PHE A 505 8.02 6.84 7.78
N LEU A 506 6.76 6.96 8.21
CA LEU A 506 6.42 7.54 9.52
C LEU A 506 7.00 6.72 10.68
N ALA A 507 7.03 5.39 10.55
CA ALA A 507 7.66 4.52 11.53
C ALA A 507 9.18 4.76 11.60
N LEU A 508 9.86 4.91 10.46
CA LEU A 508 11.29 5.24 10.42
C LEU A 508 11.57 6.64 10.99
N GLN A 509 10.73 7.65 10.73
CA GLN A 509 10.85 9.00 11.32
C GLN A 509 10.73 9.00 12.85
N HIS A 510 9.73 8.28 13.37
CA HIS A 510 9.61 8.05 14.82
C HIS A 510 10.88 7.39 15.38
N LYS A 511 11.45 6.43 14.65
CA LYS A 511 12.66 5.70 15.07
C LYS A 511 13.92 6.54 15.00
N GLN A 512 14.04 7.44 14.02
CA GLN A 512 15.09 8.45 13.99
C GLN A 512 15.09 9.29 15.27
N CYS A 513 13.92 9.78 15.72
CA CYS A 513 13.81 10.52 16.98
C CYS A 513 14.21 9.67 18.20
N ALA A 514 13.80 8.39 18.23
CA ALA A 514 14.19 7.47 19.30
C ALA A 514 15.70 7.17 19.29
N LEU A 515 16.34 7.11 18.12
CA LEU A 515 17.80 6.97 17.99
C LEU A 515 18.53 8.21 18.50
N VAL A 516 18.03 9.42 18.21
CA VAL A 516 18.58 10.65 18.78
C VAL A 516 18.47 10.65 20.31
N GLN A 517 17.33 10.20 20.86
CA GLN A 517 17.17 10.03 22.31
C GLN A 517 18.15 9.02 22.90
N TYR A 518 18.32 7.88 22.23
CA TYR A 518 19.28 6.85 22.62
C TYR A 518 20.72 7.41 22.61
N ALA A 519 21.11 8.13 21.56
CA ALA A 519 22.42 8.75 21.44
C ALA A 519 22.69 9.76 22.57
N VAL A 520 21.69 10.60 22.92
CA VAL A 520 21.78 11.53 24.06
C VAL A 520 21.95 10.78 25.38
N ASN A 521 21.25 9.66 25.57
CA ASN A 521 21.41 8.86 26.78
C ASN A 521 22.78 8.17 26.85
N CYS A 522 23.29 7.65 25.74
CA CYS A 522 24.64 7.06 25.66
C CYS A 522 25.71 8.08 26.04
N ILE A 523 25.73 9.26 25.40
CA ILE A 523 26.75 10.28 25.67
C ILE A 523 26.62 10.89 27.08
N THR A 524 25.44 10.85 27.69
CA THR A 524 25.26 11.29 29.08
C THR A 524 25.52 10.17 30.10
N GLY A 525 25.84 8.95 29.67
CA GLY A 525 26.08 7.79 30.54
C GLY A 525 24.83 7.34 31.30
N ARG A 526 23.63 7.55 30.73
CA ARG A 526 22.37 7.05 31.27
C ARG A 526 22.11 5.65 30.73
N ILE A 527 21.54 4.79 31.57
CA ILE A 527 21.08 3.46 31.13
C ILE A 527 19.98 3.67 30.09
N ALA A 528 20.20 3.18 28.87
CA ALA A 528 19.24 3.26 27.79
C ALA A 528 19.17 1.92 27.05
N THR A 529 17.95 1.56 26.67
CA THR A 529 17.70 0.38 25.85
C THR A 529 17.82 0.76 24.38
N MET A 530 18.58 -0.01 23.62
CA MET A 530 18.69 0.17 22.18
C MET A 530 17.30 0.09 21.52
N PRO A 531 16.91 1.09 20.71
CA PRO A 531 15.62 1.05 20.01
C PRO A 531 15.69 0.03 18.86
N PRO A 532 14.77 -0.95 18.78
CA PRO A 532 14.74 -1.86 17.65
C PRO A 532 14.30 -1.13 16.37
N LEU A 533 15.00 -1.38 15.27
CA LEU A 533 14.58 -0.93 13.94
C LEU A 533 13.24 -1.59 13.57
N PRO A 534 12.32 -0.86 12.93
CA PRO A 534 11.01 -1.37 12.59
C PRO A 534 11.12 -2.37 11.43
N SER A 535 10.31 -3.43 11.45
CA SER A 535 10.11 -4.28 10.28
C SER A 535 9.29 -3.51 9.26
N THR A 536 9.89 -3.18 8.11
CA THR A 536 9.22 -2.47 7.01
C THR A 536 8.44 -3.46 6.15
N SER A 537 7.17 -3.18 5.86
CA SER A 537 6.36 -4.03 4.96
C SER A 537 6.63 -3.72 3.48
N SER A 538 6.94 -2.46 3.18
CA SER A 538 7.24 -1.97 1.84
C SER A 538 8.73 -2.05 1.56
N ASN A 539 9.07 -2.77 0.49
CA ASN A 539 10.45 -2.86 0.00
C ASN A 539 10.76 -1.76 -1.03
N THR A 540 10.51 -0.48 -0.74
CA THR A 540 10.79 0.61 -1.69
C THR A 540 12.19 1.18 -1.51
N THR A 541 12.79 1.73 -2.57
CA THR A 541 14.14 2.32 -2.55
C THR A 541 14.27 3.42 -1.50
N VAL A 542 13.27 4.29 -1.35
CA VAL A 542 13.26 5.34 -0.32
C VAL A 542 13.35 4.74 1.09
N ILE A 543 12.54 3.71 1.36
CA ILE A 543 12.49 3.05 2.67
C ILE A 543 13.77 2.24 2.93
N GLN A 544 14.30 1.54 1.93
CA GLN A 544 15.57 0.82 2.02
C GLN A 544 16.73 1.76 2.35
N LEU A 545 16.87 2.86 1.61
CA LEU A 545 17.95 3.83 1.82
C LEU A 545 17.85 4.52 3.18
N PHE A 546 16.63 4.87 3.61
CA PHE A 546 16.46 5.51 4.91
C PHE A 546 16.71 4.52 6.07
N SER A 547 16.24 3.28 5.95
CA SER A 547 16.52 2.21 6.92
C SER A 547 18.02 1.90 7.02
N GLU A 548 18.72 1.89 5.88
CA GLU A 548 20.16 1.74 5.81
C GLU A 548 20.88 2.84 6.58
N GLU A 549 20.47 4.09 6.40
CA GLU A 549 21.08 5.22 7.12
C GLU A 549 20.79 5.15 8.62
N LEU A 550 19.57 4.79 9.04
CA LEU A 550 19.31 4.60 10.47
C LEU A 550 20.15 3.46 11.07
N ARG A 551 20.47 2.43 10.30
CA ARG A 551 21.34 1.33 10.72
C ARG A 551 22.81 1.76 10.83
N LEU A 552 23.30 2.56 9.89
CA LEU A 552 24.63 3.15 9.95
C LEU A 552 24.75 4.05 11.18
N ALA A 553 23.80 4.97 11.38
CA ALA A 553 23.75 5.83 12.56
C ALA A 553 23.71 5.03 13.88
N LEU A 554 22.90 3.97 13.95
CA LEU A 554 22.84 3.09 15.12
C LEU A 554 24.23 2.49 15.43
N SER A 555 24.93 1.95 14.43
CA SER A 555 26.27 1.39 14.61
C SER A 555 27.29 2.44 15.10
N GLN A 556 27.18 3.68 14.64
CA GLN A 556 28.01 4.79 15.09
C GLN A 556 27.67 5.20 16.53
N ILE A 557 26.41 5.10 16.96
CA ILE A 557 25.99 5.40 18.34
C ILE A 557 26.48 4.31 19.31
N GLU A 558 26.51 3.03 18.90
CA GLU A 558 27.08 1.96 19.74
C GLU A 558 28.58 2.15 20.00
N GLN A 559 29.30 2.77 19.06
CA GLN A 559 30.70 3.16 19.30
C GLN A 559 30.82 4.26 20.36
N LEU A 560 29.79 5.08 20.60
CA LEU A 560 29.78 6.06 21.69
C LEU A 560 29.56 5.39 23.06
N SER A 561 28.75 4.34 23.14
CA SER A 561 28.43 3.68 24.42
C SER A 561 29.56 2.82 24.98
N SER A 562 30.54 2.46 24.14
CA SER A 562 31.70 1.64 24.51
C SER A 562 32.90 2.42 25.04
N GLN A 563 32.82 3.75 25.13
CA GLN A 563 33.91 4.60 25.62
C GLN A 563 33.90 4.74 27.15
N ASP A 564 35.07 4.65 27.79
CA ASP A 564 35.24 4.75 29.26
C ASP A 564 34.91 6.15 29.81
N GLU A 565 35.20 7.22 29.04
CA GLU A 565 34.81 8.60 29.35
C GLU A 565 33.63 9.03 28.45
N PRO A 566 32.41 9.20 29.00
CA PRO A 566 31.22 9.45 28.17
C PRO A 566 31.25 10.82 27.46
N ILE A 567 31.90 11.84 28.04
CA ILE A 567 31.97 13.19 27.47
C ILE A 567 33.43 13.63 27.36
N SER A 568 33.99 13.46 26.17
CA SER A 568 35.27 14.01 25.75
C SER A 568 35.07 14.90 24.52
N LEU A 569 36.10 15.66 24.13
CA LEU A 569 36.02 16.45 22.89
C LEU A 569 35.84 15.54 21.66
N GLN A 570 36.39 14.33 21.68
CA GLN A 570 36.26 13.36 20.60
C GLN A 570 34.86 12.74 20.57
N SER A 571 34.30 12.35 21.72
CA SER A 571 32.95 11.80 21.78
C SER A 571 31.89 12.82 21.36
N LEU A 572 32.06 14.10 21.73
CA LEU A 572 31.19 15.20 21.28
C LEU A 572 31.30 15.47 19.77
N LYS A 573 32.49 15.34 19.16
CA LYS A 573 32.66 15.48 17.71
C LYS A 573 31.96 14.34 16.97
N HIS A 574 32.19 13.10 17.41
CA HIS A 574 31.53 11.92 16.83
C HIS A 574 30.01 12.01 16.97
N PHE A 575 29.52 12.42 18.13
CA PHE A 575 28.09 12.66 18.36
C PHE A 575 27.53 13.75 17.43
N ALA A 576 28.23 14.87 17.25
CA ALA A 576 27.82 15.91 16.31
C ALA A 576 27.82 15.41 14.85
N GLU A 577 28.76 14.56 14.46
CA GLU A 577 28.83 13.94 13.13
C GLU A 577 27.67 12.97 12.87
N VAL A 578 27.33 12.13 13.85
CA VAL A 578 26.15 11.26 13.79
C VAL A 578 24.87 12.09 13.60
N LEU A 579 24.70 13.14 14.41
CA LEU A 579 23.54 14.03 14.29
C LEU A 579 23.54 14.78 12.95
N HIS A 580 24.70 15.17 12.46
CA HIS A 580 24.84 15.77 11.14
C HIS A 580 24.27 14.85 10.07
N ASN A 581 24.74 13.61 9.98
CA ASN A 581 24.29 12.65 8.97
C ASN A 581 22.78 12.40 9.08
N LEU A 582 22.25 12.23 10.30
CA LEU A 582 20.83 12.01 10.52
C LEU A 582 19.96 13.19 10.05
N TYR A 583 20.32 14.43 10.40
CA TYR A 583 19.48 15.60 10.12
C TYR A 583 19.68 16.21 8.72
N THR A 584 20.83 15.97 8.07
CA THR A 584 21.08 16.40 6.69
C THR A 584 20.68 15.36 5.65
N TYR A 585 20.37 14.12 6.07
CA TYR A 585 19.84 13.09 5.19
C TYR A 585 18.57 13.60 4.45
N PRO A 586 18.49 13.47 3.11
CA PRO A 586 17.35 13.99 2.34
C PRO A 586 16.01 13.41 2.77
N LEU A 587 15.11 14.29 3.22
CA LEU A 587 13.79 13.90 3.68
C LEU A 587 12.87 13.60 2.49
N CYS A 588 12.40 12.37 2.37
CA CYS A 588 11.48 11.97 1.31
C CYS A 588 10.03 12.13 1.78
N MET A 589 9.28 13.08 1.22
CA MET A 589 7.91 13.36 1.68
C MET A 589 6.95 12.23 1.28
N PRO A 590 6.08 11.73 2.19
CA PRO A 590 5.19 10.61 1.89
C PRO A 590 4.16 10.99 0.83
N ARG A 591 3.74 10.01 0.02
CA ARG A 591 2.67 10.22 -0.97
C ARG A 591 1.39 10.74 -0.31
N PHE A 592 1.07 10.23 0.87
CA PHE A 592 -0.11 10.59 1.65
C PHE A 592 -0.17 12.09 1.98
N PHE A 593 0.97 12.80 2.01
CA PHE A 593 1.00 14.26 2.17
C PHE A 593 0.28 15.01 1.04
N PHE A 594 0.38 14.51 -0.19
CA PHE A 594 -0.18 15.17 -1.38
C PHE A 594 -1.47 14.53 -1.87
N GLN A 595 -1.67 13.24 -1.62
CA GLN A 595 -2.76 12.46 -2.18
C GLN A 595 -3.27 11.43 -1.19
N GLN A 596 -4.37 11.79 -0.52
CA GLN A 596 -5.10 10.91 0.39
C GLN A 596 -6.21 10.19 -0.39
N MET A 597 -6.02 8.90 -0.68
CA MET A 597 -6.96 8.10 -1.50
C MET A 597 -8.05 7.45 -0.66
N TYR A 598 -7.76 7.20 0.61
CA TYR A 598 -8.67 6.55 1.54
C TYR A 598 -8.93 7.46 2.73
N SER A 599 -10.16 7.43 3.22
CA SER A 599 -10.60 8.15 4.40
C SER A 599 -11.40 7.20 5.28
N THR A 600 -11.19 7.30 6.58
CA THR A 600 -11.99 6.59 7.59
C THR A 600 -12.41 7.62 8.62
N ASN A 601 -13.71 7.91 8.66
CA ASN A 601 -14.30 8.82 9.62
C ASN A 601 -15.20 8.01 10.56
N ILE A 602 -14.85 8.06 11.83
CA ILE A 602 -15.62 7.46 12.91
C ILE A 602 -16.36 8.59 13.60
N GLN A 603 -17.68 8.59 13.53
CA GLN A 603 -18.50 9.52 14.29
C GLN A 603 -19.03 8.81 15.52
N MET A 604 -19.07 9.52 16.64
CA MET A 604 -19.60 8.98 17.88
C MET A 604 -20.54 9.97 18.54
N SER A 605 -21.57 9.45 19.18
CA SER A 605 -22.48 10.16 20.06
C SER A 605 -22.53 9.47 21.41
N VAL A 606 -22.66 10.28 22.46
CA VAL A 606 -22.74 9.80 23.84
C VAL A 606 -24.12 10.19 24.36
N SER A 607 -24.86 9.22 24.88
CA SER A 607 -26.21 9.43 25.40
C SER A 607 -26.39 8.79 26.78
N ILE A 608 -27.25 9.40 27.59
CA ILE A 608 -27.68 8.88 28.88
C ILE A 608 -29.20 8.79 28.84
N HIS A 609 -29.76 7.59 29.06
CA HIS A 609 -31.19 7.35 29.17
C HIS A 609 -32.08 7.98 28.06
N SER A 610 -31.97 7.58 26.80
CA SER A 610 -32.91 7.98 25.71
C SER A 610 -33.23 9.49 25.54
N GLN A 611 -32.56 10.38 26.29
CA GLN A 611 -32.78 11.82 26.33
C GLN A 611 -31.44 12.52 26.23
N ILE A 612 -31.30 13.33 25.20
CA ILE A 612 -30.16 14.23 25.01
C ILE A 612 -30.43 15.45 25.89
N LYS A 613 -29.89 15.50 27.11
CA LYS A 613 -29.88 16.72 27.95
C LYS A 613 -28.44 17.24 28.10
N ASP A 614 -28.28 18.55 27.98
CA ASP A 614 -26.97 19.24 27.94
C ASP A 614 -26.19 19.26 29.25
N ALA A 615 -26.85 18.98 30.38
CA ALA A 615 -26.22 18.83 31.69
C ALA A 615 -27.04 17.87 32.56
N ILE A 616 -26.35 16.95 33.24
CA ILE A 616 -26.98 15.94 34.11
C ILE A 616 -26.41 16.12 35.51
N THR A 617 -27.30 16.28 36.48
CA THR A 617 -26.95 16.33 37.88
C THR A 617 -27.03 14.94 38.48
N VAL A 618 -25.92 14.42 39.00
CA VAL A 618 -25.81 13.06 39.54
C VAL A 618 -25.29 13.14 40.99
N SER A 619 -25.84 12.33 41.91
CA SER A 619 -25.28 12.22 43.26
C SER A 619 -23.98 11.41 43.24
N VAL A 620 -23.10 11.61 44.23
CA VAL A 620 -21.81 10.89 44.34
C VAL A 620 -21.98 9.37 44.39
N THR A 621 -23.15 8.87 44.79
CA THR A 621 -23.44 7.44 44.96
C THR A 621 -24.11 6.77 43.75
N ASP A 622 -24.58 7.52 42.75
CA ASP A 622 -25.36 6.95 41.64
C ASP A 622 -24.48 6.48 40.46
N THR A 623 -24.69 5.25 40.00
CA THR A 623 -24.13 4.75 38.74
C THR A 623 -25.02 5.12 37.57
N VAL A 624 -24.48 5.83 36.59
CA VAL A 624 -25.22 6.23 35.38
C VAL A 624 -24.81 5.35 34.20
N PRO A 625 -25.75 4.66 33.53
CA PRO A 625 -25.49 3.98 32.27
C PRO A 625 -25.28 5.01 31.16
N ILE A 626 -24.09 4.96 30.55
CA ILE A 626 -23.73 5.76 29.40
C ILE A 626 -23.67 4.85 28.18
N GLN A 627 -24.45 5.18 27.16
CA GLN A 627 -24.41 4.51 25.87
C GLN A 627 -23.61 5.37 24.88
N VAL A 628 -22.60 4.76 24.27
CA VAL A 628 -21.79 5.33 23.21
C VAL A 628 -22.15 4.63 21.92
N ASP A 629 -22.82 5.35 21.03
CA ASP A 629 -23.14 4.86 19.68
C ASP A 629 -22.21 5.53 18.68
N GLY A 630 -21.89 4.82 17.60
CA GLY A 630 -21.11 5.42 16.53
C GLY A 630 -21.30 4.79 15.18
N VAL A 631 -20.89 5.56 14.18
CA VAL A 631 -20.99 5.23 12.75
C VAL A 631 -19.59 5.27 12.15
N ILE A 632 -19.24 4.24 11.40
CA ILE A 632 -18.00 4.14 10.65
C ILE A 632 -18.34 4.44 9.19
N SER A 633 -17.70 5.46 8.65
CA SER A 633 -17.73 5.77 7.22
C SER A 633 -16.31 5.63 6.69
N THR A 634 -16.08 4.63 5.82
CA THR A 634 -14.75 4.38 5.29
C THR A 634 -14.79 4.10 3.79
N THR A 635 -13.83 4.67 3.07
CA THR A 635 -13.53 4.30 1.67
C THR A 635 -12.41 3.27 1.58
N HIS A 636 -11.84 2.88 2.72
CA HIS A 636 -10.76 1.91 2.82
C HIS A 636 -11.28 0.48 2.56
N THR A 637 -10.47 -0.36 1.93
CA THR A 637 -10.83 -1.76 1.61
C THR A 637 -10.66 -2.71 2.79
N ILE A 638 -9.70 -2.42 3.68
CA ILE A 638 -9.51 -3.15 4.94
C ILE A 638 -10.63 -2.75 5.92
N PRO A 639 -11.41 -3.72 6.45
CA PRO A 639 -12.47 -3.43 7.42
C PRO A 639 -11.90 -3.12 8.82
N VAL A 640 -12.69 -2.40 9.62
CA VAL A 640 -12.41 -2.20 11.04
C VAL A 640 -12.86 -3.45 11.80
N HIS A 641 -11.92 -4.17 12.42
CA HIS A 641 -12.22 -5.42 13.12
C HIS A 641 -12.91 -5.18 14.46
N SER A 642 -12.37 -4.23 15.23
CA SER A 642 -12.88 -3.87 16.55
C SER A 642 -12.52 -2.43 16.91
N LEU A 643 -13.33 -1.79 17.73
CA LEU A 643 -13.07 -0.49 18.31
C LEU A 643 -12.75 -0.63 19.79
N ILE A 644 -11.76 0.10 20.27
CA ILE A 644 -11.38 0.23 21.66
C ILE A 644 -11.80 1.63 22.10
N ILE A 645 -12.90 1.71 22.84
CA ILE A 645 -13.44 2.96 23.33
C ILE A 645 -12.89 3.17 24.73
N THR A 646 -12.19 4.28 24.92
CA THR A 646 -11.58 4.66 26.20
C THR A 646 -12.39 5.80 26.80
N ALA A 647 -12.95 5.57 27.98
CA ALA A 647 -13.67 6.57 28.76
C ALA A 647 -12.74 7.07 29.87
N ASN A 648 -12.45 8.37 29.86
CA ASN A 648 -11.56 9.05 30.79
C ASN A 648 -12.35 10.00 31.69
N MET A 649 -12.03 9.94 32.98
CA MET A 649 -12.48 10.87 34.01
C MET A 649 -11.26 11.61 34.56
N GLN A 650 -11.27 12.93 34.44
CA GLN A 650 -10.22 13.80 34.96
C GLN A 650 -10.78 14.69 36.06
N PHE A 651 -10.09 14.71 37.21
CA PHE A 651 -10.38 15.57 38.34
C PHE A 651 -9.30 16.66 38.44
N PRO A 652 -9.58 17.90 37.96
CA PRO A 652 -8.57 18.96 37.92
C PRO A 652 -7.99 19.32 39.29
N ALA A 653 -8.81 19.22 40.35
CA ALA A 653 -8.41 19.52 41.73
C ALA A 653 -7.70 18.36 42.44
N THR A 654 -7.89 17.12 41.98
CA THR A 654 -7.35 15.90 42.60
C THR A 654 -6.92 14.88 41.54
N PRO A 655 -5.78 15.09 40.87
CA PRO A 655 -5.32 14.23 39.77
C PRO A 655 -5.12 12.76 40.15
N ALA A 656 -4.91 12.47 41.44
CA ALA A 656 -4.79 11.12 41.97
C ALA A 656 -6.07 10.27 41.81
N ASN A 657 -7.22 10.92 41.60
CA ASN A 657 -8.51 10.25 41.42
C ASN A 657 -8.87 10.03 39.94
N ASN A 658 -7.97 10.37 39.00
CA ASN A 658 -8.21 10.14 37.58
C ASN A 658 -8.49 8.66 37.33
N TYR A 659 -9.54 8.38 36.55
CA TYR A 659 -9.99 7.03 36.28
C TYR A 659 -10.20 6.85 34.77
N SER A 660 -9.83 5.68 34.24
CA SER A 660 -10.01 5.33 32.84
C SER A 660 -10.57 3.92 32.70
N GLU A 661 -11.64 3.76 31.93
CA GLU A 661 -12.19 2.45 31.57
C GLU A 661 -12.08 2.24 30.06
N THR A 662 -11.79 1.01 29.62
CA THR A 662 -11.73 0.65 28.20
C THR A 662 -12.73 -0.44 27.87
N ARG A 663 -13.39 -0.34 26.72
CA ARG A 663 -14.31 -1.35 26.19
C ARG A 663 -13.97 -1.66 24.74
N THR A 664 -13.87 -2.94 24.41
CA THR A 664 -13.68 -3.40 23.04
C THR A 664 -14.99 -3.87 22.46
N VAL A 665 -15.38 -3.32 21.30
CA VAL A 665 -16.62 -3.65 20.60
C VAL A 665 -16.34 -4.05 19.16
N LYS A 666 -17.13 -4.98 18.61
CA LYS A 666 -17.08 -5.34 17.20
C LYS A 666 -18.19 -4.61 16.45
N PRO A 667 -17.89 -3.92 15.33
CA PRO A 667 -18.91 -3.21 14.59
C PRO A 667 -19.85 -4.18 13.86
N THR A 668 -21.14 -3.87 13.89
CA THR A 668 -22.17 -4.58 13.13
C THR A 668 -22.05 -4.16 11.66
N GLN A 669 -21.81 -5.14 10.79
CA GLN A 669 -21.63 -4.95 9.34
C GLN A 669 -20.53 -3.94 8.95
N ASN A 670 -19.57 -3.65 9.86
CA ASN A 670 -18.55 -2.62 9.65
C ASN A 670 -19.10 -1.18 9.47
N ILE A 671 -20.31 -0.91 9.98
CA ILE A 671 -20.97 0.40 9.83
C ILE A 671 -21.34 0.99 11.19
N HIS A 672 -21.86 0.19 12.12
CA HIS A 672 -22.38 0.70 13.40
C HIS A 672 -21.72 0.00 14.59
N PHE A 673 -21.52 0.72 15.68
CA PHE A 673 -21.11 0.13 16.96
C PHE A 673 -21.84 0.79 18.13
N THR A 674 -22.00 0.02 19.20
CA THR A 674 -22.59 0.46 20.47
C THR A 674 -21.76 -0.09 21.61
N ALA A 675 -21.41 0.76 22.57
CA ALA A 675 -20.75 0.37 23.80
C ALA A 675 -21.47 0.98 25.01
N ASN A 676 -21.55 0.22 26.10
CA ASN A 676 -22.18 0.65 27.32
C ASN A 676 -21.12 0.76 28.43
N PHE A 677 -21.13 1.88 29.12
CA PHE A 677 -20.30 2.18 30.29
C PHE A 677 -21.21 2.42 31.49
N LEU A 678 -20.72 2.12 32.68
CA LEU A 678 -21.44 2.33 33.94
C LEU A 678 -20.56 3.21 34.84
N MET A 679 -20.58 4.55 34.68
CA MET A 679 -19.94 5.53 35.58
C MET A 679 -19.98 6.97 35.02
N GLN A 680 -19.61 7.96 35.85
CA GLN A 680 -19.57 9.40 35.52
C GLN A 680 -18.33 9.80 34.67
N PHE A 681 -18.25 9.38 33.41
CA PHE A 681 -17.14 9.77 32.54
C PHE A 681 -17.35 11.14 31.88
N LYS A 682 -16.25 11.89 31.67
CA LYS A 682 -16.28 13.23 31.05
C LYS A 682 -15.81 13.25 29.60
N GLN A 683 -14.91 12.35 29.22
CA GLN A 683 -14.32 12.32 27.88
C GLN A 683 -14.21 10.89 27.36
N PHE A 684 -14.55 10.70 26.10
CA PHE A 684 -14.43 9.43 25.39
C PHE A 684 -13.53 9.62 24.18
N SER A 685 -12.63 8.66 23.95
CA SER A 685 -11.79 8.58 22.76
C SER A 685 -11.89 7.19 22.13
N VAL A 686 -11.67 7.13 20.82
CA VAL A 686 -11.77 5.88 20.06
C VAL A 686 -10.44 5.52 19.45
N GLU A 687 -9.96 4.33 19.78
CA GLU A 687 -8.97 3.61 18.99
C GLU A 687 -9.66 2.48 18.23
N PHE A 688 -9.05 2.00 17.16
CA PHE A 688 -9.58 0.85 16.43
C PHE A 688 -8.47 -0.08 15.94
N VAL A 689 -8.86 -1.32 15.70
CA VAL A 689 -7.99 -2.40 15.24
C VAL A 689 -8.40 -2.76 13.81
N ASP A 690 -7.46 -2.76 12.88
CA ASP A 690 -7.73 -3.17 11.51
C ASP A 690 -7.92 -4.69 11.40
N GLY A 691 -8.61 -5.12 10.33
CA GLY A 691 -8.90 -6.53 10.07
C GLY A 691 -7.81 -7.32 9.35
N GLU A 692 -6.68 -6.71 8.99
CA GLU A 692 -5.62 -7.37 8.21
C GLU A 692 -4.41 -7.71 9.07
N GLN A 693 -3.83 -6.71 9.73
CA GLN A 693 -2.62 -6.80 10.54
C GLN A 693 -2.92 -6.79 12.04
N GLY A 694 -4.15 -6.41 12.44
CA GLY A 694 -4.51 -6.26 13.85
C GLY A 694 -3.79 -5.09 14.51
N LYS A 695 -3.34 -4.10 13.73
CA LYS A 695 -2.65 -2.92 14.24
C LYS A 695 -3.66 -1.96 14.85
N LYS A 696 -3.23 -1.27 15.91
CA LYS A 696 -4.03 -0.25 16.61
C LYS A 696 -3.83 1.12 15.97
N TRP A 697 -4.94 1.79 15.73
CA TRP A 697 -5.04 3.11 15.13
C TRP A 697 -5.83 4.04 16.04
N VAL A 698 -5.52 5.34 16.00
CA VAL A 698 -6.19 6.38 16.78
C VAL A 698 -7.12 7.13 15.84
N ALA A 699 -8.40 7.25 16.22
CA ALA A 699 -9.31 8.14 15.52
C ALA A 699 -9.23 9.54 16.15
N ASP A 700 -9.42 10.59 15.33
CA ASP A 700 -9.49 11.97 15.83
C ASP A 700 -10.79 12.27 16.58
N THR A 701 -11.68 11.29 16.67
CA THR A 701 -12.98 11.38 17.31
C THR A 701 -12.86 11.38 18.82
N THR A 702 -13.29 12.49 19.42
CA THR A 702 -13.55 12.57 20.85
C THR A 702 -14.97 13.06 21.09
N ALA A 703 -15.61 12.52 22.12
CA ALA A 703 -16.88 13.05 22.62
C ALA A 703 -16.75 13.35 24.11
N SER A 704 -17.39 14.43 24.55
CA SER A 704 -17.39 14.84 25.94
C SER A 704 -18.80 14.95 26.48
N LEU A 705 -18.97 14.57 27.74
CA LEU A 705 -20.22 14.69 28.47
C LEU A 705 -20.01 15.62 29.67
N LYS A 706 -20.87 16.64 29.81
CA LYS A 706 -20.89 17.51 30.99
C LYS A 706 -21.78 16.90 32.08
N VAL A 707 -21.15 16.48 33.17
CA VAL A 707 -21.83 15.96 34.37
C VAL A 707 -21.53 16.90 35.54
N ASP A 708 -22.59 17.44 36.14
CA ASP A 708 -22.50 18.23 37.37
C ASP A 708 -22.74 17.30 38.55
N VAL A 709 -21.73 17.12 39.40
CA VAL A 709 -21.84 16.27 40.59
C VAL A 709 -22.32 17.15 41.73
N LYS A 710 -23.49 16.84 42.31
CA LYS A 710 -23.91 17.45 43.59
C LYS A 710 -23.27 16.63 44.72
N GLU A 711 -22.49 17.32 45.55
CA GLU A 711 -21.98 16.78 46.82
C GLU A 711 -23.11 16.37 47.77
#